data_AF-A0A954RHT8-F1
#
_entry.id   AF-A0A954RHT8-F1
#
_cell.length_a   1.000
_cell.length_b   1.000
_cell.length_c   1.000
_cell.angle_alpha   90.00
_cell.angle_beta   90.00
_cell.angle_gamma   90.00
#
_symmetry.space_group_name_H-M   'P 1'
#
loop_
_entity.id
_entity.type
_entity.pdbx_description
1 polymer ?
#
loop_
_entity_poly.entity_id
_entity_poly.type
_entity_poly.pdbx_seq_one_letter_code
_entity_poly.pdbx_strand_id
1 'polypeptide(L)'
;MILFRRLMLELRRRRCTLQVLFAGAVLSGLALGSADLLAAEPVNSQSGDRVHLEFFEQRVRPVLVEHCYECHSSDTEASGGLKLDSRAGWQQGGELGPAIVPGDPSLSRVIEAVEYANPELQMPPSGQLPDEAIADLRRWIANGALDPRLESAKSHDTSPKHLTLADSQKHWAYRPIERPHVPTDASNCTNSPIDTFIVAKQAALPELGQDPANSGTPTLAARDVLLRRLTFDLHGLPPTPTELRDFGNDVRPDYYERAVDRLLASPRFGERMARRWLDVARYAESLTLRGFVLPDAWRYRDYCIDVFNSDRPLDQFISEQVAGDQLTSDDVHARQQQLVAVTFLLMGNTNLEDQDKQQLEMDVIDEQLDTLSRAFLAQTIGCARCHDHKFDPIPTRDYYALAGILKASTVLEHANVSKWISRPLPLPPDEEVVYADLENRIKSIDERIKSLESRLEPSPNAAIAVSQLPGIVVDDSMASTVGEWQKSNHVKPFIGEGYLHDQHRESGAKSVTFAPQQIPPGAYEVRLAYTAGANRATNVLVRVFSADGESTLRVNQRKPGDSGGQWTSLGSYRFEANGQAYVMVANDDADGHVIVDAVQFLPLTATDALADSSVTSESAQRDTSRDRDLLKQLKTERAGLAKQVAVRPQALALQANESAGDLPIHIRGSVHQLGDTVPRGFLQVASWSTAATASSATSPCDRADLARWLVDDRQPLTSRVMANRIWQWIMGEGLVRTVDNFGTTGELPTNSELLDWLACEMRDNYWSAKHLVRQIVLSRTYRQSSITTREIIDADPDNRYLTRSMVKPIDAESLRDAMLFVSGELQVDGGGNHLPPNMTSDYDYVHHENCRSIYLPVLRNSLPELFDAFDFANPSMGLGKRTPTVVPQQALYLMNHPWVTERAQAAALRIQAEGHRAINAGLQRAAWLCYGRALTADELQVLSSLCTADERGELRADDLALVIQNLFASIDFRFLE
;
A
#
# COMPACT_ATOMS: atom_id res chain seq x y z
N MET A 1 40.51 12.78 1.41
CA MET A 1 40.42 13.85 0.38
C MET A 1 41.59 13.91 -0.62
N ILE A 2 42.85 13.62 -0.24
CA ILE A 2 43.99 13.67 -1.19
C ILE A 2 44.04 12.43 -2.12
N LEU A 3 43.59 11.26 -1.65
CA LEU A 3 43.47 10.05 -2.50
C LEU A 3 42.39 10.20 -3.59
N PHE A 4 41.29 10.90 -3.29
CA PHE A 4 40.18 11.13 -4.22
C PHE A 4 40.58 12.09 -5.37
N ARG A 5 41.47 13.06 -5.09
CA ARG A 5 42.06 13.93 -6.12
C ARG A 5 43.05 13.21 -7.03
N ARG A 6 43.77 12.18 -6.54
CA ARG A 6 44.65 11.36 -7.39
C ARG A 6 43.85 10.46 -8.34
N LEU A 7 42.78 9.82 -7.84
CA LEU A 7 41.92 8.96 -8.65
C LEU A 7 41.21 9.72 -9.79
N MET A 8 40.78 10.96 -9.54
CA MET A 8 40.14 11.82 -10.55
C MET A 8 41.13 12.37 -11.61
N LEU A 9 42.41 12.53 -11.27
CA LEU A 9 43.45 12.92 -12.24
C LEU A 9 43.87 11.74 -13.14
N GLU A 10 43.88 10.51 -12.61
CA GLU A 10 44.15 9.29 -13.38
C GLU A 10 43.01 9.00 -14.38
N LEU A 11 41.75 9.23 -13.98
CA LEU A 11 40.56 9.06 -14.83
C LEU A 11 40.43 10.13 -15.92
N ARG A 12 40.93 11.36 -15.68
CA ARG A 12 41.02 12.40 -16.72
C ARG A 12 42.11 12.12 -17.76
N ARG A 13 43.20 11.44 -17.40
CA ARG A 13 44.26 11.06 -18.36
C ARG A 13 43.88 9.90 -19.28
N ARG A 14 42.98 9.01 -18.85
CA ARG A 14 42.51 7.87 -19.69
C ARG A 14 41.34 8.21 -20.62
N ARG A 15 40.69 9.36 -20.45
CA ARG A 15 39.64 9.87 -21.37
C ARG A 15 40.19 10.58 -22.62
N CYS A 16 41.50 10.83 -22.71
CA CYS A 16 42.13 11.48 -23.86
C CYS A 16 42.68 10.52 -24.95
N THR A 17 42.41 9.21 -24.86
CA THR A 17 42.92 8.22 -25.85
C THR A 17 41.84 7.39 -26.54
N LEU A 18 40.57 7.83 -26.49
CA LEU A 18 39.48 7.20 -27.25
C LEU A 18 38.48 8.26 -27.76
N GLN A 19 39.00 9.26 -28.48
CA GLN A 19 38.19 10.26 -29.19
C GLN A 19 38.89 10.72 -30.48
N VAL A 20 39.49 9.77 -31.19
CA VAL A 20 39.95 9.94 -32.57
C VAL A 20 39.48 8.72 -33.34
N LEU A 21 38.30 8.83 -33.95
CA LEU A 21 37.86 8.20 -35.21
C LEU A 21 36.32 8.31 -35.30
N PHE A 22 35.87 8.85 -36.44
CA PHE A 22 34.48 9.00 -36.90
C PHE A 22 33.66 10.23 -36.44
N ALA A 23 34.01 11.39 -36.99
CA ALA A 23 33.07 12.25 -37.72
C ALA A 23 33.84 13.34 -38.49
N GLY A 24 33.75 13.36 -39.82
CA GLY A 24 34.28 14.47 -40.62
C GLY A 24 34.36 14.23 -42.13
N ALA A 25 33.38 14.81 -42.83
CA ALA A 25 33.44 15.31 -44.21
C ALA A 25 33.31 14.32 -45.38
N VAL A 26 32.08 14.20 -45.91
CA VAL A 26 31.82 13.93 -47.33
C VAL A 26 31.18 15.18 -47.92
N LEU A 27 31.94 15.91 -48.74
CA LEU A 27 31.38 16.81 -49.75
C LEU A 27 32.40 17.10 -50.85
N SER A 28 31.95 16.89 -52.09
CA SER A 28 32.39 17.50 -53.36
C SER A 28 33.39 16.71 -54.22
N GLY A 29 32.90 16.25 -55.38
CA GLY A 29 33.69 15.67 -56.49
C GLY A 29 32.86 15.37 -57.75
N LEU A 30 32.57 16.43 -58.51
CA LEU A 30 32.26 16.52 -59.97
C LEU A 30 32.95 15.42 -60.83
N ALA A 31 32.51 14.95 -62.01
CA ALA A 31 31.51 15.34 -63.02
C ALA A 31 31.41 14.24 -64.12
N LEU A 32 30.49 14.48 -65.08
CA LEU A 32 30.41 14.03 -66.50
C LEU A 32 29.56 12.81 -66.86
N GLY A 33 28.55 13.04 -67.71
CA GLY A 33 27.77 12.00 -68.40
C GLY A 33 26.48 12.49 -69.06
N SER A 34 26.61 13.22 -70.17
CA SER A 34 25.60 13.88 -71.01
C SER A 34 24.50 12.98 -71.61
N ALA A 35 23.28 13.52 -71.80
CA ALA A 35 22.67 13.86 -73.12
C ALA A 35 21.14 14.00 -73.06
N ASP A 36 20.66 15.19 -73.44
CA ASP A 36 19.26 15.58 -73.65
C ASP A 36 18.54 14.80 -74.75
N LEU A 37 17.21 14.61 -74.61
CA LEU A 37 16.26 14.94 -75.68
C LEU A 37 14.80 15.10 -75.18
N LEU A 38 14.37 16.37 -75.22
CA LEU A 38 13.02 16.95 -75.34
C LEU A 38 11.77 16.04 -75.47
N ALA A 39 10.80 16.27 -74.58
CA ALA A 39 9.41 16.62 -74.94
C ALA A 39 8.72 17.30 -73.75
N ALA A 40 8.22 18.52 -73.97
CA ALA A 40 7.50 19.30 -72.96
C ALA A 40 5.98 19.07 -73.09
N GLU A 41 5.33 18.63 -72.01
CA GLU A 41 3.88 18.73 -71.75
C GLU A 41 3.63 18.69 -70.21
N PRO A 42 2.43 19.07 -69.76
CA PRO A 42 2.09 20.35 -69.15
C PRO A 42 2.55 20.50 -67.68
N VAL A 43 2.62 21.74 -67.17
CA VAL A 43 2.80 22.03 -65.74
C VAL A 43 1.71 21.31 -64.95
N ASN A 44 2.10 20.22 -64.28
CA ASN A 44 1.19 19.35 -63.54
C ASN A 44 1.01 19.92 -62.13
N SER A 45 -0.22 20.15 -61.70
CA SER A 45 -0.63 20.69 -60.39
C SER A 45 -0.15 19.87 -59.17
N GLN A 46 0.55 18.75 -59.40
CA GLN A 46 0.99 17.81 -58.38
C GLN A 46 2.21 18.27 -57.55
N SER A 47 2.99 19.27 -57.99
CA SER A 47 4.15 19.75 -57.22
C SER A 47 3.75 20.67 -56.05
N GLY A 48 2.68 21.46 -56.20
CA GLY A 48 2.16 22.33 -55.14
C GLY A 48 1.51 21.53 -54.02
N ASP A 49 0.67 20.55 -54.36
CA ASP A 49 -0.01 19.69 -53.39
C ASP A 49 0.97 18.91 -52.51
N ARG A 50 2.09 18.43 -53.06
CA ARG A 50 3.15 17.74 -52.27
C ARG A 50 3.76 18.63 -51.21
N VAL A 51 4.08 19.90 -51.53
CA VAL A 51 4.68 20.84 -50.58
C VAL A 51 3.69 21.19 -49.46
N HIS A 52 2.41 21.36 -49.80
CA HIS A 52 1.37 21.65 -48.80
C HIS A 52 1.04 20.44 -47.92
N LEU A 53 1.11 19.21 -48.45
CA LEU A 53 0.95 17.98 -47.67
C LEU A 53 2.13 17.75 -46.71
N GLU A 54 3.37 17.96 -47.16
CA GLU A 54 4.54 17.90 -46.28
C GLU A 54 4.46 18.94 -45.15
N PHE A 55 3.97 20.15 -45.45
CA PHE A 55 3.73 21.18 -44.43
C PHE A 55 2.67 20.73 -43.41
N PHE A 56 1.57 20.13 -43.85
CA PHE A 56 0.55 19.60 -42.95
C PHE A 56 1.13 18.52 -42.01
N GLU A 57 1.86 17.53 -42.54
CA GLU A 57 2.43 16.43 -41.77
C GLU A 57 3.49 16.89 -40.75
N GLN A 58 4.31 17.88 -41.11
CA GLN A 58 5.43 18.31 -40.26
C GLN A 58 5.08 19.44 -39.28
N ARG A 59 4.12 20.31 -39.63
CA ARG A 59 3.85 21.56 -38.88
C ARG A 59 2.46 21.63 -38.27
N VAL A 60 1.46 20.99 -38.90
CA VAL A 60 0.06 21.09 -38.47
C VAL A 60 -0.40 19.87 -37.69
N ARG A 61 -0.14 18.66 -38.19
CA ARG A 61 -0.52 17.41 -37.54
C ARG A 61 0.03 17.29 -36.11
N PRO A 62 1.30 17.64 -35.82
CA PRO A 62 1.81 17.60 -34.44
C PRO A 62 1.02 18.50 -33.49
N VAL A 63 0.69 19.73 -33.93
CA VAL A 63 -0.11 20.68 -33.13
C VAL A 63 -1.51 20.11 -32.84
N LEU A 64 -2.18 19.51 -33.84
CA LEU A 64 -3.50 18.90 -33.65
C LEU A 64 -3.46 17.69 -32.72
N VAL A 65 -2.43 16.84 -32.84
CA VAL A 65 -2.23 15.67 -31.98
C VAL A 65 -1.96 16.08 -30.54
N GLU A 66 -1.05 17.04 -30.35
CA GLU A 66 -0.56 17.44 -29.04
C GLU A 66 -1.59 18.27 -28.25
N HIS A 67 -2.37 19.12 -28.95
CA HIS A 67 -3.21 20.10 -28.27
C HIS A 67 -4.71 19.97 -28.56
N CYS A 68 -5.13 19.16 -29.53
CA CYS A 68 -6.53 19.12 -29.96
C CYS A 68 -7.18 17.74 -29.86
N TYR A 69 -6.46 16.64 -30.14
CA TYR A 69 -7.07 15.31 -30.24
C TYR A 69 -7.53 14.71 -28.93
N GLU A 70 -6.95 15.14 -27.81
CA GLU A 70 -7.40 14.74 -26.47
C GLU A 70 -8.89 15.04 -26.25
N CYS A 71 -9.43 16.09 -26.91
CA CYS A 71 -10.83 16.48 -26.80
C CYS A 71 -11.60 16.42 -28.13
N HIS A 72 -10.94 16.56 -29.29
CA HIS A 72 -11.58 16.73 -30.61
C HIS A 72 -11.14 15.66 -31.62
N SER A 73 -10.89 14.43 -31.18
CA SER A 73 -10.69 13.29 -32.10
C SER A 73 -11.96 12.45 -32.25
N SER A 74 -11.95 11.53 -33.22
CA SER A 74 -13.04 10.59 -33.43
C SER A 74 -13.20 9.57 -32.31
N ASP A 75 -12.15 9.38 -31.49
CA ASP A 75 -12.08 8.50 -30.34
C ASP A 75 -12.48 9.19 -29.01
N THR A 76 -12.84 10.47 -29.05
CA THR A 76 -13.17 11.29 -27.87
C THR A 76 -14.57 11.91 -28.00
N GLU A 77 -15.32 11.99 -26.90
CA GLU A 77 -16.60 12.73 -26.88
C GLU A 77 -16.35 14.24 -26.77
N ALA A 78 -16.17 14.88 -27.93
CA ALA A 78 -15.95 16.32 -28.02
C ALA A 78 -17.18 17.13 -27.59
N SER A 79 -16.99 18.10 -26.69
CA SER A 79 -18.00 19.12 -26.40
C SER A 79 -18.41 19.84 -27.68
N GLY A 80 -19.70 19.78 -28.05
CA GLY A 80 -20.23 20.37 -29.28
C GLY A 80 -19.95 19.58 -30.56
N GLY A 81 -19.52 18.32 -30.49
CA GLY A 81 -19.47 17.37 -31.62
C GLY A 81 -18.37 17.60 -32.67
N LEU A 82 -17.45 18.55 -32.45
CA LEU A 82 -16.37 18.86 -33.38
C LEU A 82 -15.25 17.80 -33.39
N LYS A 83 -14.89 17.31 -34.58
CA LYS A 83 -13.75 16.40 -34.81
C LYS A 83 -12.68 17.06 -35.69
N LEU A 84 -11.43 17.04 -35.29
CA LEU A 84 -10.26 17.66 -35.97
C LEU A 84 -9.25 16.62 -36.49
N ASP A 85 -9.48 15.34 -36.20
CA ASP A 85 -8.61 14.22 -36.55
C ASP A 85 -8.84 13.66 -37.97
N SER A 86 -9.84 14.16 -38.70
CA SER A 86 -10.10 13.82 -40.09
C SER A 86 -10.55 15.03 -40.90
N ARG A 87 -10.33 15.01 -42.23
CA ARG A 87 -10.77 16.09 -43.12
C ARG A 87 -12.28 16.28 -43.08
N ALA A 88 -13.02 15.18 -43.14
CA ALA A 88 -14.48 15.20 -43.07
C ALA A 88 -14.99 15.78 -41.74
N GLY A 89 -14.33 15.45 -40.62
CA GLY A 89 -14.73 15.92 -39.29
C GLY A 89 -14.72 17.44 -39.15
N TRP A 90 -13.63 18.10 -39.56
CA TRP A 90 -13.54 19.55 -39.40
C TRP A 90 -14.30 20.31 -40.49
N GLN A 91 -14.54 19.68 -41.66
CA GLN A 91 -15.41 20.21 -42.72
C GLN A 91 -16.88 20.18 -42.32
N GLN A 92 -17.33 19.10 -41.66
CA GLN A 92 -18.67 19.00 -41.10
C GLN A 92 -18.86 19.99 -39.95
N GLY A 93 -17.82 20.17 -39.12
CA GLY A 93 -17.84 21.07 -37.98
C GLY A 93 -18.63 20.52 -36.80
N GLY A 94 -18.77 21.34 -35.75
CA GLY A 94 -19.56 21.01 -34.56
C GLY A 94 -20.98 21.60 -34.61
N GLU A 95 -21.67 21.61 -33.47
CA GLU A 95 -23.00 22.24 -33.30
C GLU A 95 -23.04 23.72 -33.69
N LEU A 96 -21.86 24.36 -33.67
CA LEU A 96 -21.66 25.75 -34.04
C LEU A 96 -21.37 25.94 -35.55
N GLY A 97 -21.36 24.87 -36.36
CA GLY A 97 -21.08 24.91 -37.80
C GLY A 97 -19.61 24.62 -38.14
N PRO A 98 -19.18 24.89 -39.40
CA PRO A 98 -17.84 24.53 -39.89
C PRO A 98 -16.73 25.14 -39.04
N ALA A 99 -15.79 24.30 -38.61
CA ALA A 99 -14.68 24.71 -37.77
C ALA A 99 -13.55 25.40 -38.57
N ILE A 100 -13.33 24.95 -39.80
CA ILE A 100 -12.31 25.45 -40.71
C ILE A 100 -12.95 25.75 -42.06
N VAL A 101 -12.69 26.95 -42.58
CA VAL A 101 -13.08 27.40 -43.92
C VAL A 101 -11.81 27.44 -44.79
N PRO A 102 -11.59 26.44 -45.67
CA PRO A 102 -10.41 26.37 -46.51
C PRO A 102 -10.20 27.66 -47.32
N GLY A 103 -8.99 28.21 -47.24
CA GLY A 103 -8.60 29.45 -47.94
C GLY A 103 -8.84 30.73 -47.14
N ASP A 104 -9.61 30.70 -46.05
CA ASP A 104 -9.92 31.89 -45.26
C ASP A 104 -9.77 31.64 -43.75
N PRO A 105 -8.59 31.94 -43.18
CA PRO A 105 -8.35 31.84 -41.74
C PRO A 105 -9.24 32.77 -40.91
N SER A 106 -9.71 33.90 -41.47
CA SER A 106 -10.51 34.87 -40.73
C SER A 106 -11.95 34.42 -40.50
N LEU A 107 -12.45 33.52 -41.36
CA LEU A 107 -13.77 32.88 -41.22
C LEU A 107 -13.70 31.51 -40.53
N SER A 108 -12.50 31.05 -40.14
CA SER A 108 -12.29 29.76 -39.51
C SER A 108 -12.35 29.87 -37.99
N ARG A 109 -13.40 29.31 -37.38
CA ARG A 109 -13.64 29.36 -35.92
C ARG A 109 -12.52 28.73 -35.09
N VAL A 110 -11.79 27.75 -35.65
CA VAL A 110 -10.60 27.19 -34.99
C VAL A 110 -9.56 28.27 -34.72
N ILE A 111 -9.38 29.25 -35.62
CA ILE A 111 -8.43 30.35 -35.40
C ILE A 111 -8.95 31.29 -34.32
N GLU A 112 -10.23 31.65 -34.34
CA GLU A 112 -10.87 32.45 -33.28
C GLU A 112 -10.71 31.81 -31.90
N ALA A 113 -10.84 30.49 -31.83
CA ALA A 113 -10.73 29.70 -30.61
C ALA A 113 -9.30 29.65 -30.06
N VAL A 114 -8.30 29.39 -30.91
CA VAL A 114 -6.88 29.30 -30.49
C VAL A 114 -6.21 30.66 -30.29
N GLU A 115 -6.74 31.72 -30.90
CA GLU A 115 -6.32 33.11 -30.63
C GLU A 115 -7.00 33.71 -29.39
N TYR A 116 -7.93 32.98 -28.78
CA TYR A 116 -8.74 33.44 -27.65
C TYR A 116 -9.51 34.74 -27.98
N ALA A 117 -9.78 34.97 -29.27
CA ALA A 117 -10.44 36.18 -29.76
C ALA A 117 -11.90 36.27 -29.28
N ASN A 118 -12.49 35.12 -28.93
CA ASN A 118 -13.81 35.01 -28.36
C ASN A 118 -13.75 34.41 -26.94
N PRO A 119 -14.20 35.16 -25.91
CA PRO A 119 -14.20 34.70 -24.53
C PRO A 119 -14.99 33.41 -24.26
N GLU A 120 -15.97 33.08 -25.12
CA GLU A 120 -16.82 31.88 -24.98
C GLU A 120 -16.28 30.65 -25.72
N LEU A 121 -15.21 30.80 -26.52
CA LEU A 121 -14.65 29.73 -27.38
C LEU A 121 -13.14 29.51 -27.18
N GLN A 122 -12.59 29.91 -26.03
CA GLN A 122 -11.15 29.81 -25.76
C GLN A 122 -10.69 28.35 -25.64
N MET A 123 -9.85 27.90 -26.59
CA MET A 123 -9.32 26.54 -26.65
C MET A 123 -7.84 26.55 -27.08
N PRO A 124 -6.94 25.72 -26.51
CA PRO A 124 -7.19 24.71 -25.47
C PRO A 124 -7.37 25.29 -24.07
N PRO A 125 -8.20 24.72 -23.18
CA PRO A 125 -8.48 25.28 -21.85
C PRO A 125 -7.25 25.33 -20.93
N SER A 126 -6.21 24.55 -21.23
CA SER A 126 -4.93 24.55 -20.53
C SER A 126 -4.07 25.79 -20.78
N GLY A 127 -4.43 26.63 -21.76
CA GLY A 127 -3.71 27.84 -22.12
C GLY A 127 -3.61 28.03 -23.63
N GLN A 128 -3.43 29.29 -24.05
CA GLN A 128 -3.30 29.67 -25.45
C GLN A 128 -2.10 28.97 -26.12
N LEU A 129 -2.27 28.55 -27.39
CA LEU A 129 -1.18 27.95 -28.16
C LEU A 129 -0.03 28.95 -28.39
N PRO A 130 1.22 28.47 -28.55
CA PRO A 130 2.34 29.32 -28.94
C PRO A 130 2.06 30.03 -30.28
N ASP A 131 2.50 31.29 -30.40
CA ASP A 131 2.29 32.12 -31.61
C ASP A 131 2.72 31.43 -32.91
N GLU A 132 3.79 30.63 -32.86
CA GLU A 132 4.29 29.86 -34.00
C GLU A 132 3.30 28.77 -34.47
N ALA A 133 2.66 28.07 -33.52
CA ALA A 133 1.66 27.05 -33.83
C ALA A 133 0.38 27.67 -34.40
N ILE A 134 -0.05 28.82 -33.86
CA ILE A 134 -1.17 29.60 -34.41
C ILE A 134 -0.85 30.08 -35.84
N ALA A 135 0.35 30.59 -36.07
CA ALA A 135 0.80 31.02 -37.39
C ALA A 135 0.82 29.87 -38.40
N ASP A 136 1.26 28.67 -37.99
CA ASP A 136 1.25 27.48 -38.83
C ASP A 136 -0.17 27.01 -39.18
N LEU A 137 -1.10 27.03 -38.21
CA LEU A 137 -2.52 26.76 -38.45
C LEU A 137 -3.14 27.78 -39.43
N ARG A 138 -2.90 29.07 -39.24
CA ARG A 138 -3.38 30.13 -40.17
C ARG A 138 -2.83 29.92 -41.57
N ARG A 139 -1.53 29.61 -41.68
CA ARG A 139 -0.87 29.39 -42.97
C ARG A 139 -1.43 28.16 -43.67
N TRP A 140 -1.66 27.08 -42.95
CA TRP A 140 -2.29 25.88 -43.50
C TRP A 140 -3.70 26.15 -44.03
N ILE A 141 -4.53 26.84 -43.26
CA ILE A 141 -5.89 27.19 -43.67
C ILE A 141 -5.88 28.12 -44.89
N ALA A 142 -5.02 29.15 -44.90
CA ALA A 142 -4.86 30.06 -46.04
C ALA A 142 -4.46 29.32 -47.33
N ASN A 143 -3.69 28.25 -47.21
CA ASN A 143 -3.28 27.38 -48.32
C ASN A 143 -4.32 26.30 -48.67
N GLY A 144 -5.60 26.52 -48.33
CA GLY A 144 -6.69 25.63 -48.70
C GLY A 144 -6.90 24.44 -47.77
N ALA A 145 -6.30 24.44 -46.57
CA ALA A 145 -6.45 23.40 -45.55
C ALA A 145 -6.28 21.98 -46.12
N LEU A 146 -5.24 21.79 -46.94
CA LEU A 146 -4.95 20.48 -47.54
C LEU A 146 -4.68 19.46 -46.44
N ASP A 147 -5.48 18.40 -46.45
CA ASP A 147 -5.49 17.37 -45.43
C ASP A 147 -5.57 16.00 -46.12
N PRO A 148 -4.53 15.15 -46.01
CA PRO A 148 -4.49 13.83 -46.64
C PRO A 148 -5.43 12.81 -46.00
N ARG A 149 -6.10 13.14 -44.89
CA ARG A 149 -7.01 12.26 -44.14
C ARG A 149 -8.39 12.23 -44.81
N LEU A 150 -8.43 11.80 -46.07
CA LEU A 150 -9.56 11.95 -47.00
C LEU A 150 -10.72 10.96 -46.79
N GLU A 151 -10.51 9.80 -46.17
CA GLU A 151 -11.60 8.85 -45.87
C GLU A 151 -11.25 7.97 -44.65
N SER A 152 -12.05 8.05 -43.59
CA SER A 152 -12.33 6.91 -42.70
C SER A 152 -13.82 6.58 -42.78
N ALA A 153 -14.26 6.16 -43.97
CA ALA A 153 -15.62 5.65 -44.20
C ALA A 153 -15.58 4.34 -45.01
N LYS A 154 -14.81 3.35 -44.53
CA LYS A 154 -15.47 2.07 -44.32
C LYS A 154 -16.14 2.19 -42.97
N SER A 155 -17.43 1.89 -42.94
CA SER A 155 -18.16 1.52 -41.72
C SER A 155 -17.53 0.27 -41.10
N HIS A 156 -16.32 0.42 -40.56
CA HIS A 156 -16.00 -0.24 -39.32
C HIS A 156 -16.71 0.60 -38.28
N ASP A 157 -17.77 0.00 -37.74
CA ASP A 157 -18.24 0.21 -36.38
C ASP A 157 -17.01 0.40 -35.46
N THR A 158 -16.53 1.64 -35.33
CA THR A 158 -15.45 2.08 -34.45
C THR A 158 -15.96 3.06 -33.40
N SER A 159 -17.28 3.09 -33.16
CA SER A 159 -17.66 3.01 -31.75
C SER A 159 -16.92 1.78 -31.22
N PRO A 160 -16.18 1.82 -30.09
CA PRO A 160 -15.88 0.57 -29.41
C PRO A 160 -17.21 -0.15 -29.38
N LYS A 161 -17.27 -1.38 -29.90
CA LYS A 161 -18.44 -2.21 -29.71
C LYS A 161 -18.56 -2.34 -28.20
N HIS A 162 -19.28 -1.42 -27.57
CA HIS A 162 -19.81 -1.60 -26.24
C HIS A 162 -20.63 -2.85 -26.43
N LEU A 163 -20.09 -3.99 -25.95
CA LEU A 163 -20.94 -5.15 -25.88
C LEU A 163 -22.14 -4.70 -25.07
N THR A 164 -23.31 -4.91 -25.65
CA THR A 164 -24.52 -4.77 -24.85
C THR A 164 -24.53 -5.92 -23.84
N LEU A 165 -25.30 -5.79 -22.76
CA LEU A 165 -25.52 -6.94 -21.86
C LEU A 165 -26.02 -8.17 -22.64
N ALA A 166 -26.79 -7.98 -23.71
CA ALA A 166 -27.22 -9.06 -24.59
C ALA A 166 -26.08 -9.69 -25.41
N ASP A 167 -25.12 -8.89 -25.89
CA ASP A 167 -23.94 -9.41 -26.61
C ASP A 167 -22.94 -10.09 -25.69
N SER A 168 -22.90 -9.71 -24.41
CA SER A 168 -22.05 -10.34 -23.40
C SER A 168 -22.29 -11.84 -23.27
N GLN A 169 -23.53 -12.29 -23.51
CA GLN A 169 -23.93 -13.69 -23.51
C GLN A 169 -23.22 -14.54 -24.58
N LYS A 170 -22.62 -13.91 -25.60
CA LYS A 170 -21.86 -14.58 -26.65
C LYS A 170 -20.37 -14.71 -26.29
N HIS A 171 -19.87 -13.92 -25.34
CA HIS A 171 -18.47 -13.96 -24.94
C HIS A 171 -18.20 -15.19 -24.08
N TRP A 172 -17.11 -15.91 -24.36
CA TRP A 172 -16.80 -17.20 -23.73
C TRP A 172 -16.78 -17.14 -22.20
N ALA A 173 -16.19 -16.07 -21.63
CA ALA A 173 -15.99 -15.93 -20.19
C ALA A 173 -17.29 -15.70 -19.42
N TYR A 174 -18.28 -15.05 -20.05
CA TYR A 174 -19.54 -14.71 -19.39
C TYR A 174 -20.60 -15.78 -19.57
N ARG A 175 -20.36 -16.83 -20.37
CA ARG A 175 -21.33 -17.92 -20.52
C ARG A 175 -21.33 -18.86 -19.31
N PRO A 176 -22.49 -19.39 -18.89
CA PRO A 176 -22.53 -20.43 -17.87
C PRO A 176 -21.60 -21.59 -18.23
N ILE A 177 -20.99 -22.20 -17.21
CA ILE A 177 -20.04 -23.30 -17.39
C ILE A 177 -20.84 -24.59 -17.58
N GLU A 178 -20.59 -25.28 -18.68
CA GLU A 178 -21.13 -26.61 -18.96
C GLU A 178 -19.97 -27.61 -18.98
N ARG A 179 -20.17 -28.81 -18.40
CA ARG A 179 -19.13 -29.84 -18.36
C ARG A 179 -18.91 -30.38 -19.78
N PRO A 180 -17.75 -30.14 -20.40
CA PRO A 180 -17.53 -30.56 -21.78
C PRO A 180 -17.26 -32.07 -21.84
N HIS A 181 -17.69 -32.68 -22.95
CA HIS A 181 -17.45 -34.09 -23.21
C HIS A 181 -15.96 -34.33 -23.50
N VAL A 182 -15.37 -35.31 -22.82
CA VAL A 182 -13.97 -35.71 -23.04
C VAL A 182 -13.87 -36.44 -24.40
N PRO A 183 -13.05 -35.96 -25.36
CA PRO A 183 -12.96 -36.58 -26.68
C PRO A 183 -12.63 -38.09 -26.64
N THR A 184 -13.38 -38.93 -27.37
CA THR A 184 -13.18 -40.40 -27.41
C THR A 184 -12.12 -40.87 -28.41
N ASP A 185 -11.82 -40.05 -29.42
CA ASP A 185 -11.06 -40.46 -30.61
C ASP A 185 -9.56 -40.10 -30.53
N ALA A 186 -9.09 -39.58 -29.39
CA ALA A 186 -7.66 -39.39 -29.14
C ALA A 186 -6.99 -40.76 -28.94
N SER A 187 -6.60 -41.37 -30.06
CA SER A 187 -6.08 -42.74 -30.13
C SER A 187 -5.01 -43.06 -29.08
N ASN A 188 -5.28 -44.09 -28.27
CA ASN A 188 -4.33 -45.07 -27.73
C ASN A 188 -3.14 -44.64 -26.83
N CYS A 189 -3.08 -43.46 -26.19
CA CYS A 189 -1.89 -43.12 -25.38
C CYS A 189 -2.05 -42.51 -23.97
N THR A 190 -3.22 -42.15 -23.44
CA THR A 190 -3.28 -41.53 -22.09
C THR A 190 -4.56 -41.80 -21.30
N ASN A 191 -4.43 -42.16 -20.01
CA ASN A 191 -5.54 -42.37 -19.06
C ASN A 191 -6.04 -41.06 -18.41
N SER A 192 -5.66 -39.87 -18.91
CA SER A 192 -5.99 -38.57 -18.31
C SER A 192 -6.85 -37.71 -19.25
N PRO A 193 -7.98 -37.15 -18.77
CA PRO A 193 -8.78 -36.19 -19.53
C PRO A 193 -8.00 -34.96 -19.99
N ILE A 194 -7.06 -34.46 -19.16
CA ILE A 194 -6.22 -33.29 -19.50
C ILE A 194 -5.44 -33.56 -20.79
N ASP A 195 -4.75 -34.70 -20.85
CA ASP A 195 -3.95 -35.09 -22.01
C ASP A 195 -4.83 -35.28 -23.24
N THR A 196 -6.04 -35.81 -23.05
CA THR A 196 -7.01 -36.03 -24.13
C THR A 196 -7.44 -34.71 -24.78
N PHE A 197 -7.77 -33.69 -23.98
CA PHE A 197 -8.10 -32.36 -24.51
C PHE A 197 -6.92 -31.69 -25.21
N ILE A 198 -5.70 -31.85 -24.69
CA ILE A 198 -4.49 -31.27 -25.28
C ILE A 198 -4.17 -31.92 -26.62
N VAL A 199 -4.16 -33.26 -26.69
CA VAL A 199 -3.93 -34.00 -27.93
C VAL A 199 -4.99 -33.65 -28.98
N ALA A 200 -6.27 -33.59 -28.58
CA ALA A 200 -7.33 -33.16 -29.49
C ALA A 200 -7.10 -31.75 -30.04
N LYS A 201 -6.62 -30.82 -29.21
CA LYS A 201 -6.30 -29.45 -29.65
C LYS A 201 -5.10 -29.41 -30.58
N GLN A 202 -4.04 -30.16 -30.28
CA GLN A 202 -2.85 -30.28 -31.12
C GLN A 202 -3.17 -30.88 -32.49
N ALA A 203 -3.99 -31.93 -32.54
CA ALA A 203 -4.40 -32.59 -33.78
C ALA A 203 -5.25 -31.71 -34.71
N ALA A 204 -5.92 -30.69 -34.16
CA ALA A 204 -6.72 -29.74 -34.94
C ALA A 204 -5.87 -28.67 -35.67
N LEU A 205 -4.55 -28.63 -35.44
CA LEU A 205 -3.67 -27.58 -35.98
C LEU A 205 -2.95 -28.05 -37.25
N PRO A 206 -3.12 -27.36 -38.39
CA PRO A 206 -2.50 -27.74 -39.66
C PRO A 206 -0.96 -27.78 -39.62
N GLU A 207 -0.35 -26.89 -38.83
CA GLU A 207 1.10 -26.69 -38.73
C GLU A 207 1.81 -27.79 -37.93
N LEU A 208 1.10 -28.48 -37.03
CA LEU A 208 1.64 -29.59 -36.22
C LEU A 208 1.56 -30.95 -36.94
N GLY A 209 0.94 -31.00 -38.12
CA GLY A 209 0.86 -32.17 -38.99
C GLY A 209 -0.04 -33.29 -38.45
N GLN A 210 -0.71 -34.02 -39.36
CA GLN A 210 -1.49 -35.22 -39.03
C GLN A 210 -0.66 -36.51 -39.06
N ASP A 211 0.65 -36.42 -39.32
CA ASP A 211 1.52 -37.59 -39.50
C ASP A 211 2.06 -38.09 -38.14
N PRO A 212 1.70 -39.31 -37.69
CA PRO A 212 2.17 -39.90 -36.43
C PRO A 212 3.69 -40.01 -36.32
N ALA A 213 4.41 -39.97 -37.44
CA ALA A 213 5.87 -39.99 -37.48
C ALA A 213 6.52 -38.60 -37.30
N ASN A 214 5.80 -37.51 -37.61
CA ASN A 214 6.19 -36.13 -37.33
C ASN A 214 5.57 -35.57 -36.03
N SER A 215 4.55 -36.24 -35.49
CA SER A 215 3.92 -35.89 -34.22
C SER A 215 4.73 -36.36 -33.00
N GLY A 216 6.07 -36.50 -33.16
CA GLY A 216 6.97 -37.20 -32.24
C GLY A 216 6.52 -37.06 -30.80
N THR A 217 5.90 -38.12 -30.26
CA THR A 217 5.24 -38.04 -28.96
C THR A 217 6.24 -37.46 -27.97
N PRO A 218 5.98 -36.30 -27.33
CA PRO A 218 7.00 -35.61 -26.56
C PRO A 218 7.63 -36.56 -25.56
N THR A 219 8.95 -36.66 -25.60
CA THR A 219 9.71 -37.55 -24.71
C THR A 219 9.42 -37.14 -23.29
N LEU A 220 9.16 -38.09 -22.40
CA LEU A 220 9.03 -37.79 -20.98
C LEU A 220 10.37 -37.30 -20.45
N ALA A 221 10.36 -36.33 -19.55
CA ALA A 221 11.57 -35.88 -18.90
C ALA A 221 12.22 -37.00 -18.08
N ALA A 222 13.55 -36.91 -17.92
CA ALA A 222 14.30 -37.85 -17.09
C ALA A 222 13.81 -37.83 -15.63
N ARG A 223 14.00 -38.92 -14.88
CA ARG A 223 13.44 -39.06 -13.52
C ARG A 223 13.94 -37.99 -12.55
N ASP A 224 15.24 -37.67 -12.60
CA ASP A 224 15.87 -36.63 -11.82
C ASP A 224 15.32 -35.23 -12.15
N VAL A 225 15.17 -34.93 -13.44
CA VAL A 225 14.51 -33.69 -13.92
C VAL A 225 13.07 -33.60 -13.41
N LEU A 226 12.29 -34.67 -13.57
CA LEU A 226 10.89 -34.71 -13.14
C LEU A 226 10.74 -34.50 -11.64
N LEU A 227 11.56 -35.15 -10.80
CA LEU A 227 11.48 -34.95 -9.36
C LEU A 227 11.89 -33.53 -8.98
N ARG A 228 12.94 -32.99 -9.60
CA ARG A 228 13.37 -31.61 -9.37
C ARG A 228 12.26 -30.61 -9.71
N ARG A 229 11.65 -30.73 -10.90
CA ARG A 229 10.50 -29.90 -11.30
C ARG A 229 9.36 -30.01 -10.29
N LEU A 230 8.96 -31.24 -9.96
CA LEU A 230 7.84 -31.51 -9.06
C LEU A 230 8.06 -30.95 -7.65
N THR A 231 9.26 -31.10 -7.08
CA THR A 231 9.56 -30.57 -5.73
C THR A 231 9.62 -29.04 -5.72
N PHE A 232 10.13 -28.38 -6.77
CA PHE A 232 10.07 -26.92 -6.84
C PHE A 232 8.66 -26.38 -7.07
N ASP A 233 7.87 -27.03 -7.92
CA ASP A 233 6.49 -26.63 -8.18
C ASP A 233 5.61 -26.81 -6.94
N LEU A 234 5.79 -27.90 -6.19
CA LEU A 234 4.96 -28.21 -5.02
C LEU A 234 5.51 -27.66 -3.71
N HIS A 235 6.83 -27.57 -3.50
CA HIS A 235 7.43 -27.16 -2.22
C HIS A 235 8.26 -25.86 -2.32
N GLY A 236 8.63 -25.40 -3.52
CA GLY A 236 9.56 -24.28 -3.71
C GLY A 236 11.00 -24.58 -3.28
N LEU A 237 11.35 -25.87 -3.15
CA LEU A 237 12.66 -26.32 -2.67
C LEU A 237 13.25 -27.38 -3.61
N PRO A 238 14.59 -27.51 -3.65
CA PRO A 238 15.22 -28.64 -4.31
C PRO A 238 14.96 -29.96 -3.56
N PRO A 239 14.87 -31.10 -4.27
CA PRO A 239 14.86 -32.41 -3.63
C PRO A 239 16.22 -32.70 -2.99
N THR A 240 16.23 -33.46 -1.91
CA THR A 240 17.47 -33.94 -1.32
C THR A 240 18.14 -34.99 -2.24
N PRO A 241 19.47 -35.13 -2.19
CA PRO A 241 20.17 -36.18 -2.94
C PRO A 241 19.70 -37.60 -2.58
N THR A 242 19.23 -37.80 -1.34
CA THR A 242 18.60 -39.06 -0.91
C THR A 242 17.28 -39.30 -1.65
N GLU A 243 16.40 -38.31 -1.71
CA GLU A 243 15.12 -38.43 -2.44
C GLU A 243 15.32 -38.68 -3.92
N LEU A 244 16.29 -38.02 -4.56
CA LEU A 244 16.63 -38.24 -5.97
C LEU A 244 17.06 -39.69 -6.23
N ARG A 245 17.97 -40.21 -5.39
CA ARG A 245 18.41 -41.61 -5.49
C ARG A 245 17.26 -42.58 -5.28
N ASP A 246 16.47 -42.37 -4.23
CA ASP A 246 15.39 -43.28 -3.85
C ASP A 246 14.27 -43.28 -4.91
N PHE A 247 13.94 -42.12 -5.47
CA PHE A 247 13.00 -41.99 -6.59
C PHE A 247 13.54 -42.59 -7.88
N GLY A 248 14.83 -42.37 -8.19
CA GLY A 248 15.48 -42.94 -9.37
C GLY A 248 15.49 -44.48 -9.35
N ASN A 249 15.69 -45.07 -8.16
CA ASN A 249 15.75 -46.51 -7.95
C ASN A 249 14.39 -47.17 -7.66
N ASP A 250 13.30 -46.40 -7.58
CA ASP A 250 11.97 -46.96 -7.33
C ASP A 250 11.46 -47.69 -8.58
N VAL A 251 11.27 -49.01 -8.44
CA VAL A 251 10.81 -49.90 -9.53
C VAL A 251 9.32 -50.18 -9.48
N ARG A 252 8.60 -49.63 -8.49
CA ARG A 252 7.14 -49.80 -8.39
C ARG A 252 6.43 -49.10 -9.55
N PRO A 253 5.33 -49.66 -10.07
CA PRO A 253 4.61 -49.08 -11.20
C PRO A 253 3.96 -47.71 -10.86
N ASP A 254 3.66 -47.46 -9.59
CA ASP A 254 3.03 -46.25 -9.05
C ASP A 254 4.04 -45.29 -8.39
N TYR A 255 5.34 -45.39 -8.72
CA TYR A 255 6.39 -44.62 -8.06
C TYR A 255 6.17 -43.09 -8.16
N TYR A 256 5.62 -42.63 -9.28
CA TYR A 256 5.38 -41.21 -9.53
C TYR A 256 4.18 -40.70 -8.73
N GLU A 257 3.07 -41.44 -8.75
CA GLU A 257 1.85 -41.17 -7.99
C GLU A 257 2.16 -41.07 -6.50
N ARG A 258 2.94 -42.02 -5.98
CA ARG A 258 3.37 -41.98 -4.58
C ARG A 258 4.25 -40.79 -4.25
N ALA A 259 5.11 -40.36 -5.18
CA ALA A 259 5.93 -39.16 -4.99
C ALA A 259 5.05 -37.90 -4.95
N VAL A 260 4.08 -37.79 -5.87
CA VAL A 260 3.08 -36.71 -5.88
C VAL A 260 2.30 -36.69 -4.57
N ASP A 261 1.72 -37.81 -4.15
CA ASP A 261 0.90 -37.91 -2.93
C ASP A 261 1.70 -37.53 -1.68
N ARG A 262 2.97 -37.98 -1.60
CA ARG A 262 3.89 -37.58 -0.52
C ARG A 262 4.16 -36.08 -0.51
N LEU A 263 4.36 -35.46 -1.68
CA LEU A 263 4.63 -34.02 -1.76
C LEU A 263 3.38 -33.21 -1.44
N LEU A 264 2.18 -33.61 -1.88
CA LEU A 264 0.92 -32.95 -1.55
C LEU A 264 0.52 -33.07 -0.07
N ALA A 265 0.94 -34.15 0.60
CA ALA A 265 0.73 -34.35 2.03
C ALA A 265 1.68 -33.52 2.92
N SER A 266 2.75 -32.97 2.36
CA SER A 266 3.75 -32.20 3.10
C SER A 266 3.24 -30.79 3.45
N PRO A 267 3.57 -30.23 4.62
CA PRO A 267 3.23 -28.85 4.98
C PRO A 267 3.88 -27.80 4.05
N ARG A 268 4.92 -28.22 3.30
CA ARG A 268 5.60 -27.39 2.29
C ARG A 268 4.72 -27.08 1.08
N PHE A 269 3.70 -27.90 0.84
CA PHE A 269 2.71 -27.64 -0.21
C PHE A 269 1.95 -26.34 0.06
N GLY A 270 1.42 -26.17 1.28
CA GLY A 270 0.69 -24.97 1.65
C GLY A 270 1.54 -23.72 1.62
N GLU A 271 2.81 -23.79 2.05
CA GLU A 271 3.76 -22.67 1.94
C GLU A 271 3.95 -22.22 0.49
N ARG A 272 4.11 -23.18 -0.42
CA ARG A 272 4.32 -22.90 -1.83
C ARG A 272 3.09 -22.28 -2.49
N MET A 273 1.91 -22.87 -2.27
CA MET A 273 0.66 -22.37 -2.84
C MET A 273 0.24 -21.03 -2.22
N ALA A 274 0.43 -20.85 -0.91
CA ALA A 274 0.17 -19.59 -0.24
C ALA A 274 1.02 -18.45 -0.79
N ARG A 275 2.33 -18.66 -1.06
CA ARG A 275 3.17 -17.63 -1.69
C ARG A 275 2.57 -17.12 -3.00
N ARG A 276 2.06 -18.02 -3.85
CA ARG A 276 1.40 -17.67 -5.12
C ARG A 276 0.13 -16.86 -4.88
N TRP A 277 -0.68 -17.23 -3.90
CA TRP A 277 -1.89 -16.49 -3.55
C TRP A 277 -1.58 -15.09 -2.98
N LEU A 278 -0.55 -14.98 -2.16
CA LEU A 278 -0.18 -13.73 -1.50
C LEU A 278 0.28 -12.65 -2.49
N ASP A 279 0.72 -13.02 -3.70
CA ASP A 279 0.94 -12.08 -4.81
C ASP A 279 -0.39 -11.49 -5.32
N VAL A 280 -1.41 -12.34 -5.46
CA VAL A 280 -2.77 -11.93 -5.86
C VAL A 280 -3.39 -11.03 -4.79
N ALA A 281 -3.17 -11.36 -3.52
CA ALA A 281 -3.70 -10.62 -2.38
C ALA A 281 -2.95 -9.31 -2.05
N ARG A 282 -1.88 -8.96 -2.78
CA ARG A 282 -0.94 -7.85 -2.48
C ARG A 282 -0.44 -7.83 -1.03
N TYR A 283 -0.11 -9.01 -0.51
CA TYR A 283 0.30 -9.17 0.87
C TYR A 283 1.51 -8.30 1.22
N ALA A 284 1.40 -7.56 2.32
CA ALA A 284 2.48 -6.81 2.91
C ALA A 284 2.24 -6.64 4.42
N GLU A 285 3.32 -6.47 5.17
CA GLU A 285 3.31 -6.22 6.61
C GLU A 285 3.63 -4.75 6.92
N SER A 286 3.64 -3.88 5.90
CA SER A 286 3.77 -2.43 6.06
C SER A 286 3.05 -1.64 4.97
N LEU A 287 2.79 -0.36 5.19
CA LEU A 287 2.34 0.63 4.20
C LEU A 287 3.54 1.46 3.73
N THR A 288 3.52 1.96 2.48
CA THR A 288 4.61 2.85 2.02
C THR A 288 4.62 4.16 2.82
N LEU A 289 3.44 4.68 3.15
CA LEU A 289 3.26 5.90 3.93
C LEU A 289 3.94 5.77 5.31
N ARG A 290 5.01 6.56 5.53
CA ARG A 290 5.84 6.57 6.76
C ARG A 290 6.39 5.21 7.20
N GLY A 291 6.33 4.22 6.32
CA GLY A 291 6.72 2.86 6.65
C GLY A 291 5.87 2.20 7.73
N PHE A 292 4.60 2.60 7.90
CA PHE A 292 3.76 2.06 8.98
C PHE A 292 3.68 0.54 8.93
N VAL A 293 4.02 -0.12 10.03
CA VAL A 293 4.01 -1.58 10.15
C VAL A 293 2.61 -2.08 10.53
N LEU A 294 2.21 -3.21 9.95
CA LEU A 294 0.99 -3.96 10.24
C LEU A 294 1.37 -5.22 11.05
N PRO A 295 1.50 -5.14 12.38
CA PRO A 295 2.14 -6.18 13.21
C PRO A 295 1.38 -7.52 13.25
N ASP A 296 0.11 -7.55 12.85
CA ASP A 296 -0.73 -8.76 12.84
C ASP A 296 -0.96 -9.33 11.42
N ALA A 297 -0.40 -8.71 10.37
CA ALA A 297 -0.63 -9.13 8.99
C ALA A 297 -0.07 -10.54 8.71
N TRP A 298 1.00 -10.97 9.38
CA TRP A 298 1.53 -12.35 9.31
C TRP A 298 0.49 -13.44 9.56
N ARG A 299 -0.57 -13.15 10.33
CA ARG A 299 -1.65 -14.11 10.58
C ARG A 299 -2.39 -14.47 9.30
N TYR A 300 -2.55 -13.52 8.38
CA TYR A 300 -3.18 -13.78 7.08
C TYR A 300 -2.31 -14.67 6.19
N ARG A 301 -0.98 -14.50 6.22
CA ARG A 301 -0.04 -15.43 5.56
C ARG A 301 -0.22 -16.84 6.11
N ASP A 302 -0.19 -16.99 7.43
CA ASP A 302 -0.31 -18.32 8.06
C ASP A 302 -1.70 -18.94 7.80
N TYR A 303 -2.77 -18.15 7.83
CA TYR A 303 -4.11 -18.56 7.39
C TYR A 303 -4.10 -19.13 5.95
N CYS A 304 -3.44 -18.45 5.00
CA CYS A 304 -3.34 -18.95 3.63
C CYS A 304 -2.56 -20.28 3.56
N ILE A 305 -1.48 -20.42 4.32
CA ILE A 305 -0.69 -21.67 4.39
C ILE A 305 -1.57 -22.81 4.91
N ASP A 306 -2.33 -22.57 5.97
CA ASP A 306 -3.22 -23.56 6.59
C ASP A 306 -4.35 -23.98 5.66
N VAL A 307 -4.96 -23.04 4.92
CA VAL A 307 -6.00 -23.32 3.92
C VAL A 307 -5.52 -24.34 2.89
N PHE A 308 -4.36 -24.12 2.28
CA PHE A 308 -3.83 -25.04 1.26
C PHE A 308 -3.33 -26.35 1.87
N ASN A 309 -2.76 -26.34 3.08
CA ASN A 309 -2.28 -27.56 3.74
C ASN A 309 -3.42 -28.47 4.19
N SER A 310 -4.49 -27.90 4.74
CA SER A 310 -5.69 -28.64 5.13
C SER A 310 -6.60 -28.98 3.94
N ASP A 311 -6.27 -28.50 2.74
CA ASP A 311 -7.09 -28.63 1.53
C ASP A 311 -8.52 -28.13 1.77
N ARG A 312 -8.64 -26.99 2.45
CA ARG A 312 -9.93 -26.33 2.69
C ARG A 312 -10.56 -26.02 1.33
N PRO A 313 -11.87 -26.28 1.14
CA PRO A 313 -12.57 -25.95 -0.09
C PRO A 313 -12.35 -24.49 -0.49
N LEU A 314 -11.96 -24.26 -1.75
CA LEU A 314 -11.63 -22.91 -2.23
C LEU A 314 -12.84 -21.97 -2.28
N ASP A 315 -14.06 -22.49 -2.42
CA ASP A 315 -15.30 -21.71 -2.26
C ASP A 315 -15.47 -21.17 -0.83
N GLN A 316 -15.17 -21.99 0.17
CA GLN A 316 -15.12 -21.55 1.57
C GLN A 316 -14.03 -20.50 1.76
N PHE A 317 -12.83 -20.72 1.23
CA PHE A 317 -11.73 -19.75 1.30
C PHE A 317 -12.09 -18.39 0.68
N ILE A 318 -12.71 -18.38 -0.50
CA ILE A 318 -13.21 -17.17 -1.17
C ILE A 318 -14.26 -16.47 -0.29
N SER A 319 -15.21 -17.23 0.24
CA SER A 319 -16.28 -16.70 1.09
C SER A 319 -15.73 -16.07 2.39
N GLU A 320 -14.78 -16.72 3.03
CA GLU A 320 -14.11 -16.25 4.24
C GLU A 320 -13.35 -14.93 4.00
N GLN A 321 -12.68 -14.79 2.84
CA GLN A 321 -11.97 -13.54 2.52
C GLN A 321 -12.90 -12.34 2.32
N VAL A 322 -14.11 -12.55 1.82
CA VAL A 322 -15.08 -11.47 1.54
C VAL A 322 -15.95 -11.15 2.76
N ALA A 323 -16.35 -12.19 3.50
CA ALA A 323 -17.39 -12.08 4.53
C ALA A 323 -17.08 -12.85 5.82
N GLY A 324 -15.85 -13.27 6.08
CA GLY A 324 -15.50 -14.11 7.22
C GLY A 324 -15.94 -13.55 8.59
N ASP A 325 -15.92 -12.24 8.78
CA ASP A 325 -16.44 -11.61 9.99
C ASP A 325 -17.96 -11.75 10.17
N GLN A 326 -18.72 -11.93 9.08
CA GLN A 326 -20.16 -12.16 9.05
C GLN A 326 -20.55 -13.65 9.11
N LEU A 327 -19.59 -14.55 8.87
CA LEU A 327 -19.78 -15.99 9.08
C LEU A 327 -19.75 -16.33 10.57
N THR A 328 -20.47 -17.39 10.96
CA THR A 328 -20.51 -17.89 12.34
C THR A 328 -19.78 -19.23 12.44
N SER A 329 -19.21 -19.50 13.62
CA SER A 329 -18.59 -20.79 13.96
C SER A 329 -18.61 -20.93 15.48
N ASP A 330 -18.99 -22.12 15.96
CA ASP A 330 -18.92 -22.49 17.38
C ASP A 330 -17.49 -22.92 17.79
N ASP A 331 -16.67 -23.33 16.82
CA ASP A 331 -15.25 -23.59 17.05
C ASP A 331 -14.46 -22.28 17.07
N VAL A 332 -13.75 -22.04 18.17
CA VAL A 332 -12.98 -20.80 18.41
C VAL A 332 -11.89 -20.63 17.36
N HIS A 333 -11.16 -21.71 17.02
CA HIS A 333 -10.07 -21.61 16.05
C HIS A 333 -10.61 -21.29 14.64
N ALA A 334 -11.65 -21.99 14.18
CA ALA A 334 -12.32 -21.67 12.93
C ALA A 334 -12.87 -20.23 12.94
N ARG A 335 -13.40 -19.75 14.06
CA ARG A 335 -13.83 -18.35 14.18
C ARG A 335 -12.65 -17.40 14.03
N GLN A 336 -11.52 -17.64 14.69
CA GLN A 336 -10.31 -16.83 14.52
C GLN A 336 -9.87 -16.76 13.05
N GLN A 337 -9.84 -17.91 12.36
CA GLN A 337 -9.45 -18.00 10.95
C GLN A 337 -10.40 -17.20 10.05
N GLN A 338 -11.71 -17.29 10.25
CA GLN A 338 -12.71 -16.46 9.56
C GLN A 338 -12.47 -14.95 9.80
N LEU A 339 -12.12 -14.56 11.03
CA LEU A 339 -11.86 -13.16 11.37
C LEU A 339 -10.55 -12.64 10.77
N VAL A 340 -9.55 -13.51 10.57
CA VAL A 340 -8.26 -13.20 9.93
C VAL A 340 -8.40 -13.12 8.41
N ALA A 341 -9.22 -13.99 7.80
CA ALA A 341 -9.41 -14.07 6.36
C ALA A 341 -9.77 -12.73 5.69
N VAL A 342 -10.60 -11.92 6.35
CA VAL A 342 -11.03 -10.60 5.84
C VAL A 342 -9.91 -9.57 5.74
N THR A 343 -8.72 -9.86 6.27
CA THR A 343 -7.50 -9.06 6.05
C THR A 343 -7.19 -8.91 4.56
N PHE A 344 -7.66 -9.84 3.71
CA PHE A 344 -7.64 -9.71 2.24
C PHE A 344 -8.19 -8.35 1.74
N LEU A 345 -9.20 -7.78 2.41
CA LEU A 345 -9.81 -6.49 2.06
C LEU A 345 -9.10 -5.28 2.68
N LEU A 346 -8.07 -5.49 3.52
CA LEU A 346 -7.47 -4.46 4.39
C LEU A 346 -6.00 -4.18 4.07
N MET A 347 -5.36 -4.99 3.23
CA MET A 347 -3.93 -4.89 2.93
C MET A 347 -3.58 -3.89 1.81
N GLY A 348 -4.55 -3.11 1.32
CA GLY A 348 -4.32 -2.09 0.28
C GLY A 348 -3.34 -1.00 0.72
N ASN A 349 -2.50 -0.54 -0.21
CA ASN A 349 -1.58 0.55 0.07
C ASN A 349 -2.32 1.91 0.05
N THR A 350 -2.62 2.44 1.22
CA THR A 350 -3.55 3.57 1.39
C THR A 350 -2.86 4.81 1.95
N ASN A 351 -3.21 6.00 1.43
CA ASN A 351 -2.75 7.28 1.97
C ASN A 351 -3.55 7.70 3.22
N LEU A 352 -3.19 7.17 4.39
CA LEU A 352 -3.88 7.45 5.66
C LEU A 352 -3.85 8.92 6.12
N GLU A 353 -3.02 9.76 5.49
CA GLU A 353 -2.91 11.21 5.77
C GLU A 353 -3.90 12.07 4.98
N ASP A 354 -4.66 11.49 4.05
CA ASP A 354 -5.64 12.26 3.30
C ASP A 354 -6.65 12.90 4.26
N GLN A 355 -6.80 14.22 4.16
CA GLN A 355 -7.71 15.01 5.00
C GLN A 355 -9.14 14.97 4.48
N ASP A 356 -9.32 14.69 3.19
CA ASP A 356 -10.64 14.40 2.64
C ASP A 356 -11.00 12.95 2.97
N LYS A 357 -11.67 12.77 4.11
CA LYS A 357 -12.01 11.44 4.64
C LYS A 357 -12.99 10.69 3.74
N GLN A 358 -13.84 11.40 3.00
CA GLN A 358 -14.75 10.77 2.04
C GLN A 358 -13.98 10.24 0.82
N GLN A 359 -13.00 11.01 0.34
CA GLN A 359 -12.10 10.56 -0.73
C GLN A 359 -11.29 9.34 -0.26
N LEU A 360 -10.70 9.40 0.94
CA LEU A 360 -9.95 8.30 1.54
C LEU A 360 -10.76 7.01 1.64
N GLU A 361 -11.99 7.07 2.17
CA GLU A 361 -12.87 5.90 2.26
C GLU A 361 -13.12 5.28 0.89
N MET A 362 -13.39 6.11 -0.12
CA MET A 362 -13.65 5.63 -1.47
C MET A 362 -12.41 5.05 -2.13
N ASP A 363 -11.23 5.66 -1.98
CA ASP A 363 -10.01 5.08 -2.55
C ASP A 363 -9.68 3.71 -1.93
N VAL A 364 -10.02 3.48 -0.65
CA VAL A 364 -9.93 2.13 -0.05
C VAL A 364 -10.94 1.17 -0.67
N ILE A 365 -12.19 1.58 -0.89
CA ILE A 365 -13.21 0.76 -1.54
C ILE A 365 -12.80 0.42 -2.98
N ASP A 366 -12.23 1.39 -3.70
CA ASP A 366 -11.80 1.22 -5.08
C ASP A 366 -10.65 0.21 -5.18
N GLU A 367 -9.71 0.28 -4.25
CA GLU A 367 -8.64 -0.69 -4.09
C GLU A 367 -9.19 -2.10 -3.80
N GLN A 368 -10.15 -2.21 -2.87
CA GLN A 368 -10.82 -3.48 -2.55
C GLN A 368 -11.52 -4.07 -3.78
N LEU A 369 -12.22 -3.24 -4.56
CA LEU A 369 -12.90 -3.65 -5.78
C LEU A 369 -11.94 -4.09 -6.87
N ASP A 370 -10.84 -3.36 -7.11
CA ASP A 370 -9.83 -3.78 -8.09
C ASP A 370 -9.27 -5.15 -7.74
N THR A 371 -8.88 -5.35 -6.47
CA THR A 371 -8.32 -6.63 -6.03
C THR A 371 -9.35 -7.75 -6.09
N LEU A 372 -10.56 -7.56 -5.56
CA LEU A 372 -11.60 -8.59 -5.56
C LEU A 372 -12.00 -9.00 -6.98
N SER A 373 -12.22 -8.03 -7.87
CA SER A 373 -12.64 -8.28 -9.25
C SER A 373 -11.56 -8.98 -10.08
N ARG A 374 -10.29 -8.59 -9.94
CA ARG A 374 -9.19 -9.26 -10.64
C ARG A 374 -8.91 -10.64 -10.05
N ALA A 375 -8.89 -10.78 -8.72
CA ALA A 375 -8.58 -12.03 -8.03
C ALA A 375 -9.59 -13.14 -8.37
N PHE A 376 -10.89 -12.85 -8.26
CA PHE A 376 -11.94 -13.88 -8.35
C PHE A 376 -12.73 -13.88 -9.66
N LEU A 377 -12.73 -12.78 -10.42
CA LEU A 377 -13.53 -12.66 -11.65
C LEU A 377 -12.66 -12.45 -12.90
N ALA A 378 -11.36 -12.17 -12.72
CA ALA A 378 -10.47 -11.72 -13.78
C ALA A 378 -11.11 -10.59 -14.60
N GLN A 379 -11.70 -9.62 -13.92
CA GLN A 379 -12.32 -8.44 -14.53
C GLN A 379 -11.62 -7.18 -14.05
N THR A 380 -11.30 -6.28 -14.98
CA THR A 380 -10.68 -4.99 -14.69
C THR A 380 -11.76 -3.90 -14.58
N ILE A 381 -12.45 -3.82 -13.44
CA ILE A 381 -13.60 -2.92 -13.32
C ILE A 381 -13.22 -1.48 -12.93
N GLY A 382 -11.93 -1.19 -12.68
CA GLY A 382 -11.48 0.11 -12.17
C GLY A 382 -11.87 1.32 -13.05
N CYS A 383 -11.91 1.16 -14.38
CA CYS A 383 -12.35 2.23 -15.28
C CYS A 383 -13.83 2.62 -15.06
N ALA A 384 -14.66 1.67 -14.60
CA ALA A 384 -16.08 1.87 -14.36
C ALA A 384 -16.38 2.90 -13.25
N ARG A 385 -15.37 3.26 -12.43
CA ARG A 385 -15.44 4.31 -11.41
C ARG A 385 -15.89 5.64 -11.97
N CYS A 386 -15.36 6.03 -13.13
CA CYS A 386 -15.55 7.39 -13.66
C CYS A 386 -16.54 7.46 -14.82
N HIS A 387 -16.62 6.39 -15.61
CA HIS A 387 -17.47 6.27 -16.79
C HIS A 387 -17.73 4.79 -17.08
N ASP A 388 -18.73 4.46 -17.91
CA ASP A 388 -18.99 3.07 -18.28
C ASP A 388 -17.74 2.42 -18.87
N HIS A 389 -17.45 1.18 -18.49
CA HIS A 389 -16.22 0.51 -18.89
C HIS A 389 -16.08 0.49 -20.42
N LYS A 390 -14.88 0.84 -20.92
CA LYS A 390 -14.65 1.17 -22.34
C LYS A 390 -14.94 0.02 -23.32
N PHE A 391 -14.72 -1.22 -22.89
CA PHE A 391 -14.79 -2.40 -23.77
C PHE A 391 -15.81 -3.42 -23.28
N ASP A 392 -15.67 -3.82 -22.01
CA ASP A 392 -16.61 -4.74 -21.36
C ASP A 392 -17.95 -4.08 -20.99
N PRO A 393 -19.05 -4.85 -21.00
CA PRO A 393 -20.43 -4.40 -20.73
C PRO A 393 -20.67 -4.15 -19.23
N ILE A 394 -19.80 -3.35 -18.61
CA ILE A 394 -19.81 -3.07 -17.17
C ILE A 394 -20.15 -1.58 -16.99
N PRO A 395 -21.41 -1.24 -16.73
CA PRO A 395 -21.79 0.15 -16.52
C PRO A 395 -21.23 0.67 -15.19
N THR A 396 -21.02 1.97 -15.09
CA THR A 396 -20.67 2.67 -13.83
C THR A 396 -21.65 2.30 -12.72
N ARG A 397 -22.92 2.07 -13.05
CA ARG A 397 -23.93 1.62 -12.10
C ARG A 397 -23.52 0.32 -11.38
N ASP A 398 -23.01 -0.68 -12.10
CA ASP A 398 -22.63 -1.97 -11.49
C ASP A 398 -21.44 -1.81 -10.54
N TYR A 399 -20.51 -0.91 -10.88
CA TYR A 399 -19.39 -0.54 -10.01
C TYR A 399 -19.88 0.06 -8.69
N TYR A 400 -20.75 1.06 -8.74
CA TYR A 400 -21.28 1.70 -7.52
C TYR A 400 -22.22 0.77 -6.72
N ALA A 401 -22.89 -0.18 -7.39
CA ALA A 401 -23.67 -1.22 -6.74
C ALA A 401 -22.79 -2.14 -5.86
N LEU A 402 -21.60 -2.54 -6.36
CA LEU A 402 -20.61 -3.29 -5.59
C LEU A 402 -19.94 -2.43 -4.52
N ALA A 403 -19.55 -1.20 -4.85
CA ALA A 403 -18.94 -0.27 -3.89
C ALA A 403 -19.86 -0.02 -2.68
N GLY A 404 -21.17 0.08 -2.92
CA GLY A 404 -22.17 0.20 -1.86
C GLY A 404 -22.18 -0.98 -0.88
N ILE A 405 -21.89 -2.20 -1.33
CA ILE A 405 -21.77 -3.39 -0.46
C ILE A 405 -20.55 -3.25 0.46
N LEU A 406 -19.40 -2.82 -0.07
CA LEU A 406 -18.18 -2.66 0.72
C LEU A 406 -18.29 -1.47 1.69
N LYS A 407 -18.93 -0.37 1.28
CA LYS A 407 -19.20 0.80 2.13
C LYS A 407 -20.09 0.49 3.34
N ALA A 408 -20.81 -0.64 3.32
CA ALA A 408 -21.56 -1.14 4.48
C ALA A 408 -20.67 -1.60 5.64
N SER A 409 -19.34 -1.59 5.46
CA SER A 409 -18.36 -1.85 6.51
C SER A 409 -17.35 -0.71 6.59
N THR A 410 -17.08 -0.24 7.81
CA THR A 410 -16.01 0.72 8.11
C THR A 410 -14.70 -0.03 8.34
N VAL A 411 -13.62 0.45 7.73
CA VAL A 411 -12.30 -0.20 7.77
C VAL A 411 -11.23 0.70 8.41
N LEU A 412 -11.51 2.00 8.50
CA LEU A 412 -10.63 3.01 9.05
C LEU A 412 -11.28 3.75 10.22
N GLU A 413 -10.49 4.03 11.25
CA GLU A 413 -10.80 5.03 12.27
C GLU A 413 -10.20 6.37 11.83
N HIS A 414 -11.05 7.38 11.59
CA HIS A 414 -10.61 8.68 11.12
C HIS A 414 -9.97 9.52 12.23
N ALA A 415 -8.77 10.00 11.94
CA ALA A 415 -8.05 11.01 12.73
C ALA A 415 -7.19 11.86 11.78
N ASN A 416 -6.30 12.72 12.32
CA ASN A 416 -5.35 13.47 11.49
C ASN A 416 -4.54 12.52 10.57
N VAL A 417 -4.14 11.38 11.12
CA VAL A 417 -3.69 10.20 10.37
C VAL A 417 -4.67 9.08 10.69
N SER A 418 -5.45 8.65 9.71
CA SER A 418 -6.40 7.55 9.88
C SER A 418 -5.68 6.26 10.28
N LYS A 419 -6.37 5.34 10.95
CA LYS A 419 -5.80 4.04 11.34
C LYS A 419 -6.70 2.90 10.91
N TRP A 420 -6.10 1.75 10.61
CA TRP A 420 -6.87 0.53 10.42
C TRP A 420 -7.55 0.11 11.72
N ILE A 421 -8.76 -0.40 11.60
CA ILE A 421 -9.46 -1.01 12.72
C ILE A 421 -8.86 -2.39 12.96
N SER A 422 -8.51 -2.67 14.21
CA SER A 422 -8.12 -4.00 14.68
C SER A 422 -9.10 -4.47 15.75
N ARG A 423 -9.26 -5.78 15.87
CA ARG A 423 -10.07 -6.38 16.93
C ARG A 423 -9.34 -7.54 17.62
N PRO A 424 -9.64 -7.78 18.90
CA PRO A 424 -9.17 -8.97 19.57
C PRO A 424 -9.77 -10.22 18.91
N LEU A 425 -8.94 -11.23 18.73
CA LEU A 425 -9.41 -12.55 18.35
C LEU A 425 -10.06 -13.24 19.55
N PRO A 426 -11.17 -13.97 19.35
CA PRO A 426 -11.84 -14.70 20.41
C PRO A 426 -10.91 -15.81 20.92
N LEU A 427 -10.90 -16.01 22.24
CA LEU A 427 -10.09 -17.03 22.89
C LEU A 427 -10.97 -18.13 23.50
N PRO A 428 -10.38 -19.27 23.90
CA PRO A 428 -11.09 -20.26 24.72
C PRO A 428 -11.70 -19.62 25.99
N PRO A 429 -12.84 -20.13 26.50
CA PRO A 429 -13.58 -19.49 27.59
C PRO A 429 -12.75 -19.23 28.87
N ASP A 430 -11.81 -20.11 29.19
CA ASP A 430 -10.90 -19.98 30.33
C ASP A 430 -9.90 -18.82 30.15
N GLU A 431 -9.38 -18.63 28.94
CA GLU A 431 -8.51 -17.50 28.61
C GLU A 431 -9.28 -16.17 28.54
N GLU A 432 -10.51 -16.16 28.00
CA GLU A 432 -11.37 -14.97 27.96
C GLU A 432 -11.63 -14.40 29.36
N VAL A 433 -11.85 -15.27 30.36
CA VAL A 433 -12.04 -14.85 31.76
C VAL A 433 -10.78 -14.17 32.31
N VAL A 434 -9.59 -14.62 31.93
CA VAL A 434 -8.33 -14.01 32.36
C VAL A 434 -8.20 -12.60 31.78
N TYR A 435 -8.44 -12.42 30.48
CA TYR A 435 -8.38 -11.09 29.85
C TYR A 435 -9.46 -10.14 30.38
N ALA A 436 -10.67 -10.65 30.63
CA ALA A 436 -11.73 -9.87 31.28
C ALA A 436 -11.35 -9.41 32.70
N ASP A 437 -10.70 -10.25 33.50
CA ASP A 437 -10.18 -9.85 34.82
C ASP A 437 -9.10 -8.76 34.70
N LEU A 438 -8.15 -8.92 33.76
CA LEU A 438 -7.11 -7.93 33.51
C LEU A 438 -7.71 -6.57 33.11
N GLU A 439 -8.67 -6.56 32.19
CA GLU A 439 -9.36 -5.34 31.73
C GLU A 439 -10.16 -4.69 32.87
N ASN A 440 -10.89 -5.49 33.67
CA ASN A 440 -11.61 -5.00 34.85
C ASN A 440 -10.67 -4.40 35.90
N ARG A 441 -9.50 -5.00 36.13
CA ARG A 441 -8.45 -4.47 37.01
C ARG A 441 -7.88 -3.16 36.48
N ILE A 442 -7.60 -3.07 35.18
CA ILE A 442 -7.16 -1.82 34.54
C ILE A 442 -8.21 -0.73 34.74
N LYS A 443 -9.50 -1.02 34.48
CA LYS A 443 -10.59 -0.07 34.68
C LYS A 443 -10.68 0.42 36.13
N SER A 444 -10.58 -0.49 37.10
CA SER A 444 -10.56 -0.16 38.53
C SER A 444 -9.36 0.72 38.91
N ILE A 445 -8.18 0.42 38.35
CA ILE A 445 -6.99 1.23 38.57
C ILE A 445 -7.13 2.61 37.93
N ASP A 446 -7.72 2.71 36.73
CA ASP A 446 -7.96 3.99 36.04
C ASP A 446 -8.91 4.88 36.84
N GLU A 447 -9.97 4.32 37.42
CA GLU A 447 -10.87 5.05 38.33
C GLU A 447 -10.12 5.56 39.58
N ARG A 448 -9.22 4.74 40.15
CA ARG A 448 -8.39 5.14 41.31
C ARG A 448 -7.35 6.20 40.95
N ILE A 449 -6.73 6.10 39.77
CA ILE A 449 -5.81 7.10 39.22
C ILE A 449 -6.54 8.43 39.07
N LYS A 450 -7.71 8.44 38.41
CA LYS A 450 -8.52 9.64 38.22
C LYS A 450 -8.92 10.28 39.55
N SER A 451 -9.31 9.46 40.53
CA SER A 451 -9.61 9.94 41.89
C SER A 451 -8.37 10.55 42.57
N LEU A 452 -7.20 9.91 42.50
CA LEU A 452 -5.96 10.44 43.07
C LEU A 452 -5.50 11.72 42.39
N GLU A 453 -5.59 11.80 41.06
CA GLU A 453 -5.24 12.99 40.29
C GLU A 453 -6.12 14.17 40.71
N SER A 454 -7.44 13.97 40.84
CA SER A 454 -8.35 15.01 41.34
C SER A 454 -8.07 15.49 42.78
N ARG A 455 -7.49 14.62 43.63
CA ARG A 455 -7.08 14.97 45.00
C ARG A 455 -5.72 15.67 45.06
N LEU A 456 -4.86 15.42 44.09
CA LEU A 456 -3.52 15.98 43.97
C LEU A 456 -3.47 17.27 43.17
N GLU A 457 -4.56 17.62 42.48
CA GLU A 457 -4.75 18.95 41.91
C GLU A 457 -4.73 20.00 43.04
N PRO A 458 -3.78 20.95 43.05
CA PRO A 458 -3.80 22.03 44.02
C PRO A 458 -5.07 22.84 43.77
N SER A 459 -5.96 22.94 44.76
CA SER A 459 -7.18 23.76 44.67
C SER A 459 -6.80 25.23 44.42
N PRO A 460 -6.97 25.79 43.20
CA PRO A 460 -6.53 27.14 42.90
C PRO A 460 -7.74 28.06 42.71
N ASN A 461 -8.84 27.85 43.44
CA ASN A 461 -10.12 28.46 43.04
C ASN A 461 -11.11 28.69 44.19
N ALA A 462 -10.76 29.52 45.18
CA ALA A 462 -11.77 30.21 45.96
C ALA A 462 -11.36 31.67 46.19
N ALA A 463 -12.32 32.58 46.03
CA ALA A 463 -12.17 33.97 46.48
C ALA A 463 -11.99 33.97 48.00
N ILE A 464 -11.08 34.80 48.51
CA ILE A 464 -10.82 34.89 49.95
C ILE A 464 -11.80 35.91 50.53
N ALA A 465 -12.69 35.46 51.42
CA ALA A 465 -13.62 36.36 52.07
C ALA A 465 -12.88 37.31 53.01
N VAL A 466 -13.15 38.63 52.92
CA VAL A 466 -12.53 39.66 53.76
C VAL A 466 -12.65 39.34 55.26
N SER A 467 -13.77 38.74 55.67
CA SER A 467 -14.03 38.35 57.08
C SER A 467 -13.12 37.23 57.62
N GLN A 468 -12.39 36.52 56.75
CA GLN A 468 -11.48 35.44 57.15
C GLN A 468 -10.04 35.91 57.35
N LEU A 469 -9.75 37.18 57.04
CA LEU A 469 -8.41 37.74 57.10
C LEU A 469 -8.19 38.47 58.44
N PRO A 470 -7.03 38.27 59.10
CA PRO A 470 -6.71 38.97 60.34
C PRO A 470 -6.42 40.47 60.08
N GLY A 471 -6.61 41.29 61.11
CA GLY A 471 -6.38 42.73 61.01
C GLY A 471 -7.52 43.48 60.31
N ILE A 472 -7.25 44.72 59.91
CA ILE A 472 -8.22 45.58 59.20
C ILE A 472 -7.91 45.46 57.71
N VAL A 473 -8.85 44.96 56.93
CA VAL A 473 -8.69 44.79 55.47
C VAL A 473 -9.64 45.73 54.73
N VAL A 474 -9.09 46.50 53.80
CA VAL A 474 -9.84 47.38 52.89
C VAL A 474 -9.73 46.79 51.49
N ASP A 475 -10.85 46.28 50.98
CA ASP A 475 -11.02 45.68 49.66
C ASP A 475 -11.18 46.74 48.56
N ASP A 476 -10.96 46.40 47.29
CA ASP A 476 -11.09 47.33 46.16
C ASP A 476 -12.51 47.91 46.05
N SER A 477 -13.53 47.12 46.42
CA SER A 477 -14.92 47.56 46.47
C SER A 477 -15.17 48.71 47.46
N MET A 478 -14.30 48.87 48.45
CA MET A 478 -14.35 49.91 49.49
C MET A 478 -13.35 51.05 49.25
N ALA A 479 -12.56 50.98 48.17
CA ALA A 479 -11.53 51.97 47.84
C ALA A 479 -12.10 53.13 47.00
N SER A 480 -11.49 54.31 47.10
CA SER A 480 -11.81 55.47 46.26
C SER A 480 -10.89 55.49 45.04
N THR A 481 -11.43 55.67 43.84
CA THR A 481 -10.66 55.63 42.59
C THR A 481 -10.62 56.99 41.89
N VAL A 482 -9.50 57.28 41.23
CA VAL A 482 -9.31 58.40 40.29
C VAL A 482 -8.92 57.79 38.94
N GLY A 483 -9.60 58.22 37.87
CA GLY A 483 -9.49 57.64 36.53
C GLY A 483 -10.33 56.36 36.34
N GLU A 484 -10.40 55.86 35.11
CA GLU A 484 -11.17 54.64 34.81
C GLU A 484 -10.37 53.37 35.13
N TRP A 485 -10.93 52.52 36.00
CA TRP A 485 -10.38 51.22 36.38
C TRP A 485 -11.32 50.08 35.96
N GLN A 486 -10.74 49.01 35.42
CA GLN A 486 -11.49 47.84 34.98
C GLN A 486 -11.57 46.79 36.10
N LYS A 487 -12.78 46.39 36.46
CA LYS A 487 -13.03 45.24 37.35
C LYS A 487 -12.82 43.93 36.61
N SER A 488 -12.17 42.96 37.27
CA SER A 488 -11.94 41.61 36.78
C SER A 488 -11.93 40.61 37.93
N ASN A 489 -12.37 39.38 37.66
CA ASN A 489 -12.27 38.22 38.56
C ASN A 489 -11.65 37.01 37.85
N HIS A 490 -10.97 37.25 36.72
CA HIS A 490 -10.48 36.21 35.83
C HIS A 490 -9.26 35.48 36.40
N VAL A 491 -8.30 36.21 36.98
CA VAL A 491 -7.09 35.64 37.58
C VAL A 491 -7.32 35.45 39.08
N LYS A 492 -7.34 34.21 39.55
CA LYS A 492 -7.51 33.84 40.96
C LYS A 492 -6.16 33.43 41.58
N PRO A 493 -6.00 33.50 42.92
CA PRO A 493 -6.99 33.98 43.89
C PRO A 493 -7.10 35.53 43.91
N PHE A 494 -8.18 36.07 44.48
CA PHE A 494 -8.36 37.49 44.82
C PHE A 494 -9.14 37.62 46.14
N ILE A 495 -9.15 38.80 46.76
CA ILE A 495 -9.90 39.09 47.99
C ILE A 495 -11.26 39.66 47.61
N GLY A 496 -12.30 39.33 48.39
CA GLY A 496 -13.64 39.83 48.10
C GLY A 496 -14.23 39.28 46.80
N GLU A 497 -14.75 40.15 45.93
CA GLU A 497 -15.47 39.77 44.71
C GLU A 497 -14.64 39.86 43.42
N GLY A 498 -13.47 40.51 43.45
CA GLY A 498 -12.60 40.70 42.29
C GLY A 498 -11.41 41.60 42.58
N TYR A 499 -10.82 42.17 41.53
CA TYR A 499 -9.75 43.16 41.64
C TYR A 499 -9.86 44.19 40.51
N LEU A 500 -9.12 45.30 40.62
CA LEU A 500 -9.06 46.37 39.63
C LEU A 500 -7.76 46.33 38.82
N HIS A 501 -7.83 46.72 37.54
CA HIS A 501 -6.65 47.00 36.72
C HIS A 501 -6.79 48.24 35.85
N ASP A 502 -5.67 48.90 35.60
CA ASP A 502 -5.60 50.20 34.91
C ASP A 502 -5.67 50.10 33.37
N GLN A 503 -5.65 48.86 32.84
CA GLN A 503 -5.50 48.51 31.42
C GLN A 503 -4.18 49.00 30.78
N HIS A 504 -3.19 49.43 31.57
CA HIS A 504 -1.96 50.05 31.10
C HIS A 504 -2.23 51.22 30.13
N ARG A 505 -3.17 52.09 30.51
CA ARG A 505 -3.56 53.30 29.78
C ARG A 505 -3.51 54.50 30.72
N GLU A 506 -3.29 55.68 30.14
CA GLU A 506 -3.30 56.96 30.86
C GLU A 506 -2.34 56.95 32.07
N SER A 507 -1.07 56.64 31.78
CA SER A 507 0.01 56.61 32.79
C SER A 507 0.08 57.94 33.55
N GLY A 508 0.14 57.85 34.89
CA GLY A 508 0.16 59.00 35.80
C GLY A 508 -1.18 59.71 36.02
N ALA A 509 -2.27 59.25 35.39
CA ALA A 509 -3.59 59.85 35.55
C ALA A 509 -4.54 59.05 36.47
N LYS A 510 -4.11 57.88 36.96
CA LYS A 510 -4.98 56.95 37.72
C LYS A 510 -4.41 56.61 39.09
N SER A 511 -5.29 56.56 40.08
CA SER A 511 -4.96 56.08 41.42
C SER A 511 -6.13 55.37 42.11
N VAL A 512 -5.83 54.49 43.05
CA VAL A 512 -6.78 53.84 43.95
C VAL A 512 -6.31 54.06 45.39
N THR A 513 -7.19 54.61 46.23
CA THR A 513 -6.92 54.98 47.61
C THR A 513 -7.74 54.12 48.56
N PHE A 514 -7.04 53.33 49.37
CA PHE A 514 -7.58 52.47 50.41
C PHE A 514 -7.49 53.20 51.76
N ALA A 515 -8.63 53.66 52.28
CA ALA A 515 -8.71 54.37 53.57
C ALA A 515 -9.60 53.58 54.55
N PRO A 516 -9.06 53.02 55.65
CA PRO A 516 -9.88 52.35 56.66
C PRO A 516 -10.83 53.35 57.33
N GLN A 517 -12.09 52.96 57.54
CA GLN A 517 -13.09 53.83 58.19
C GLN A 517 -12.70 54.19 59.63
N GLN A 518 -12.09 53.27 60.37
CA GLN A 518 -11.52 53.47 61.69
C GLN A 518 -10.28 52.60 61.85
N ILE A 519 -9.19 53.18 62.37
CA ILE A 519 -7.97 52.44 62.73
C ILE A 519 -7.59 52.78 64.18
N PRO A 520 -7.55 51.79 65.10
CA PRO A 520 -7.10 52.04 66.47
C PRO A 520 -5.65 52.55 66.52
N PRO A 521 -5.29 53.45 67.45
CA PRO A 521 -3.93 53.95 67.56
C PRO A 521 -2.95 52.81 67.89
N GLY A 522 -1.85 52.73 67.16
CA GLY A 522 -0.90 51.63 67.28
C GLY A 522 0.03 51.49 66.09
N ALA A 523 0.97 50.56 66.19
CA ALA A 523 1.86 50.22 65.08
C ALA A 523 1.31 49.00 64.33
N TYR A 524 1.28 49.08 63.00
CA TYR A 524 0.72 48.06 62.11
C TYR A 524 1.72 47.73 61.01
N GLU A 525 1.78 46.46 60.62
CA GLU A 525 2.32 46.08 59.32
C GLU A 525 1.25 46.32 58.25
N VAL A 526 1.60 47.08 57.21
CA VAL A 526 0.72 47.37 56.09
C VAL A 526 1.12 46.51 54.91
N ARG A 527 0.14 45.82 54.30
CA ARG A 527 0.37 44.89 53.19
C ARG A 527 -0.58 45.17 52.03
N LEU A 528 -0.12 44.99 50.80
CA LEU A 528 -0.90 45.15 49.57
C LEU A 528 -1.10 43.78 48.90
N ALA A 529 -2.34 43.48 48.51
CA ALA A 529 -2.70 42.32 47.70
C ALA A 529 -2.85 42.68 46.22
N TYR A 530 -2.39 41.79 45.35
CA TYR A 530 -2.56 41.85 43.90
C TYR A 530 -2.32 40.47 43.26
N THR A 531 -2.80 40.29 42.02
CA THR A 531 -2.51 39.08 41.22
C THR A 531 -1.24 39.25 40.40
N ALA A 532 -0.22 38.42 40.66
CA ALA A 532 1.03 38.44 39.92
C ALA A 532 0.87 37.88 38.49
N GLY A 533 1.66 38.39 37.53
CA GLY A 533 1.63 37.93 36.14
C GLY A 533 2.71 38.55 35.27
N ALA A 534 3.06 37.91 34.15
CA ALA A 534 4.15 38.35 33.28
C ALA A 534 3.93 39.75 32.65
N ASN A 535 2.67 40.17 32.51
CA ASN A 535 2.27 41.45 31.93
C ASN A 535 2.04 42.59 32.96
N ARG A 536 2.34 42.36 34.25
CA ARG A 536 2.17 43.39 35.30
C ARG A 536 3.34 44.36 35.34
N ALA A 537 3.13 45.52 35.94
CA ALA A 537 4.17 46.50 36.17
C ALA A 537 5.18 46.01 37.24
N THR A 538 6.46 46.29 37.02
CA THR A 538 7.57 45.98 37.94
C THR A 538 7.83 47.10 38.94
N ASN A 539 7.19 48.24 38.78
CA ASN A 539 7.54 49.50 39.45
C ASN A 539 6.31 50.30 39.94
N VAL A 540 5.21 49.64 40.31
CA VAL A 540 3.96 50.29 40.75
C VAL A 540 4.18 51.22 41.93
N LEU A 541 3.74 52.48 41.84
CA LEU A 541 3.92 53.48 42.89
C LEU A 541 2.88 53.28 44.00
N VAL A 542 3.34 53.11 45.24
CA VAL A 542 2.47 52.97 46.43
C VAL A 542 2.87 53.99 47.49
N ARG A 543 1.92 54.78 47.96
CA ARG A 543 2.10 55.79 49.01
C ARG A 543 1.30 55.38 50.25
N VAL A 544 1.97 55.31 51.39
CA VAL A 544 1.37 55.02 52.69
C VAL A 544 1.41 56.28 53.52
N PHE A 545 0.25 56.81 53.90
CA PHE A 545 0.14 57.98 54.76
C PHE A 545 -0.15 57.53 56.20
N SER A 546 0.80 57.78 57.10
CA SER A 546 0.75 57.37 58.51
C SER A 546 0.98 58.56 59.46
N ALA A 547 0.96 58.31 60.77
CA ALA A 547 1.28 59.33 61.77
C ALA A 547 2.71 59.87 61.66
N ASP A 548 3.61 59.14 60.99
CA ASP A 548 5.01 59.50 60.81
C ASP A 548 5.27 60.19 59.45
N GLY A 549 4.21 60.45 58.67
CA GLY A 549 4.25 61.13 57.37
C GLY A 549 3.90 60.23 56.17
N GLU A 550 4.08 60.74 54.95
CA GLU A 550 3.90 59.98 53.71
C GLU A 550 5.17 59.20 53.35
N SER A 551 5.04 57.89 53.16
CA SER A 551 6.10 57.01 52.66
C SER A 551 5.77 56.54 51.25
N THR A 552 6.72 56.64 50.32
CA THR A 552 6.55 56.21 48.92
C THR A 552 7.42 54.99 48.61
N LEU A 553 6.82 53.98 48.00
CA LEU A 553 7.41 52.68 47.66
C LEU A 553 7.16 52.35 46.19
N ARG A 554 7.97 51.45 45.61
CA ARG A 554 7.71 50.83 44.31
C ARG A 554 7.54 49.31 44.48
N VAL A 555 6.43 48.77 43.97
CA VAL A 555 6.07 47.36 44.09
C VAL A 555 6.19 46.66 42.73
N ASN A 556 6.85 45.50 42.70
CA ASN A 556 6.98 44.67 41.50
C ASN A 556 5.89 43.60 41.44
N GLN A 557 4.85 43.85 40.65
CA GLN A 557 3.70 42.98 40.54
C GLN A 557 3.89 41.79 39.57
N ARG A 558 5.07 41.62 38.97
CA ARG A 558 5.37 40.38 38.24
C ARG A 558 5.75 39.23 39.16
N LYS A 559 6.11 39.54 40.40
CA LYS A 559 6.44 38.56 41.44
C LYS A 559 5.24 38.36 42.36
N PRO A 560 4.95 37.14 42.82
CA PRO A 560 4.01 36.95 43.92
C PRO A 560 4.54 37.66 45.19
N GLY A 561 3.63 37.93 46.13
CA GLY A 561 3.95 38.54 47.41
C GLY A 561 4.82 37.64 48.30
N ASP A 562 5.07 38.10 49.52
CA ASP A 562 6.00 37.47 50.46
C ASP A 562 5.65 35.99 50.69
N SER A 563 6.68 35.13 50.73
CA SER A 563 6.55 33.67 50.88
C SER A 563 5.66 32.97 49.82
N GLY A 564 5.48 33.58 48.64
CA GLY A 564 4.66 33.01 47.55
C GLY A 564 3.15 33.24 47.71
N GLY A 565 2.73 34.12 48.64
CA GLY A 565 1.34 34.50 48.87
C GLY A 565 0.87 35.71 48.05
N GLN A 566 -0.37 36.16 48.29
CA GLN A 566 -0.93 37.36 47.66
C GLN A 566 -0.46 38.68 48.29
N TRP A 567 0.02 38.64 49.53
CA TRP A 567 0.35 39.83 50.30
C TRP A 567 1.80 40.25 50.09
N THR A 568 2.02 41.52 49.75
CA THR A 568 3.33 42.16 49.75
C THR A 568 3.40 43.16 50.89
N SER A 569 4.36 42.99 51.80
CA SER A 569 4.59 43.95 52.88
C SER A 569 5.06 45.29 52.32
N LEU A 570 4.37 46.37 52.70
CA LEU A 570 4.75 47.74 52.42
C LEU A 570 5.62 48.33 53.53
N GLY A 571 5.60 47.72 54.72
CA GLY A 571 6.38 48.12 55.88
C GLY A 571 5.53 48.29 57.14
N SER A 572 6.19 48.71 58.22
CA SER A 572 5.57 48.93 59.52
C SER A 572 5.34 50.43 59.75
N TYR A 573 4.11 50.80 60.08
CA TYR A 573 3.66 52.20 60.21
C TYR A 573 2.87 52.42 61.49
N ARG A 574 3.01 53.59 62.10
CA ARG A 574 2.20 54.00 63.25
C ARG A 574 1.00 54.82 62.82
N PHE A 575 -0.16 54.54 63.39
CA PHE A 575 -1.41 55.28 63.18
C PHE A 575 -1.95 55.82 64.51
N GLU A 576 -2.65 56.94 64.46
CA GLU A 576 -3.25 57.64 65.61
C GLU A 576 -4.76 57.74 65.44
N ALA A 577 -5.54 57.75 66.53
CA ALA A 577 -7.01 57.63 66.50
C ALA A 577 -7.75 58.70 65.65
N ASN A 578 -7.12 59.87 65.44
CA ASN A 578 -7.68 60.99 64.68
C ASN A 578 -6.80 61.38 63.46
N GLY A 579 -5.80 60.58 63.13
CA GLY A 579 -4.97 60.80 61.94
C GLY A 579 -5.66 60.26 60.68
N GLN A 580 -5.53 60.96 59.56
CA GLN A 580 -5.90 60.35 58.28
C GLN A 580 -4.96 59.17 58.01
N ALA A 581 -5.50 58.01 57.67
CA ALA A 581 -4.74 56.82 57.30
C ALA A 581 -5.21 56.39 55.91
N TYR A 582 -4.30 56.29 54.95
CA TYR A 582 -4.63 55.72 53.65
C TYR A 582 -3.40 55.13 52.95
N VAL A 583 -3.65 54.16 52.08
CA VAL A 583 -2.68 53.64 51.13
C VAL A 583 -3.19 53.96 49.73
N MET A 584 -2.40 54.72 48.97
CA MET A 584 -2.72 55.08 47.60
C MET A 584 -1.79 54.34 46.64
N VAL A 585 -2.36 53.62 45.69
CA VAL A 585 -1.64 52.99 44.59
C VAL A 585 -1.89 53.81 43.32
N ALA A 586 -0.83 54.19 42.61
CA ALA A 586 -0.94 55.03 41.44
C ALA A 586 -0.13 54.45 40.25
N ASN A 587 -0.54 54.77 39.03
CA ASN A 587 0.05 54.23 37.81
C ASN A 587 1.15 55.11 37.19
N ASP A 588 1.72 56.04 37.97
CA ASP A 588 2.82 56.92 37.55
C ASP A 588 4.04 56.13 37.03
N ASP A 589 4.32 56.31 35.74
CA ASP A 589 5.43 55.67 35.02
C ASP A 589 5.47 54.14 35.14
N ALA A 590 4.31 53.50 35.31
CA ALA A 590 4.22 52.04 35.41
C ALA A 590 4.59 51.37 34.07
N ASP A 591 5.51 50.40 34.10
CA ASP A 591 6.04 49.69 32.91
C ASP A 591 5.20 48.47 32.47
N GLY A 592 3.96 48.39 32.95
CA GLY A 592 3.00 47.32 32.65
C GLY A 592 1.64 47.58 33.30
N HIS A 593 0.78 46.56 33.37
CA HIS A 593 -0.53 46.70 34.02
C HIS A 593 -0.38 46.85 35.54
N VAL A 594 -1.06 47.86 36.11
CA VAL A 594 -1.18 48.05 37.56
C VAL A 594 -2.43 47.34 38.05
N ILE A 595 -2.27 46.48 39.05
CA ILE A 595 -3.34 45.70 39.67
C ILE A 595 -3.49 46.10 41.13
N VAL A 596 -4.73 46.22 41.59
CA VAL A 596 -5.02 46.41 43.01
C VAL A 596 -6.19 45.54 43.43
N ASP A 597 -6.03 44.86 44.55
CA ASP A 597 -7.02 43.92 45.12
C ASP A 597 -7.45 44.43 46.51
N ALA A 598 -6.58 44.35 47.51
CA ALA A 598 -6.90 44.85 48.86
C ALA A 598 -5.66 45.34 49.61
N VAL A 599 -5.88 46.10 50.70
CA VAL A 599 -4.83 46.51 51.65
C VAL A 599 -5.18 45.99 53.05
N GLN A 600 -4.19 45.40 53.74
CA GLN A 600 -4.32 44.90 55.10
C GLN A 600 -3.46 45.70 56.07
N PHE A 601 -4.05 46.12 57.19
CA PHE A 601 -3.38 46.72 58.34
C PHE A 601 -3.39 45.71 59.49
N LEU A 602 -2.24 45.09 59.74
CA LEU A 602 -2.08 44.04 60.75
C LEU A 602 -1.40 44.59 62.00
N PRO A 603 -2.05 44.62 63.19
CA PRO A 603 -1.46 45.20 64.40
C PRO A 603 -0.20 44.44 64.83
N LEU A 604 0.90 45.14 65.10
CA LEU A 604 2.17 44.55 65.53
C LEU A 604 2.14 44.03 66.98
N THR A 605 1.10 44.36 67.76
CA THR A 605 0.83 43.77 69.08
C THR A 605 0.13 42.42 69.01
N ALA A 606 -0.20 41.93 67.80
CA ALA A 606 -0.87 40.65 67.58
C ALA A 606 0.10 39.51 67.16
N THR A 607 1.36 39.53 67.61
CA THR A 607 2.21 38.34 67.59
C THR A 607 2.00 37.53 68.87
N ASP A 608 0.91 36.76 68.93
CA ASP A 608 0.79 35.53 69.73
C ASP A 608 -0.48 34.72 69.38
N ALA A 609 -0.82 34.64 68.09
CA ALA A 609 -1.94 33.80 67.62
C ALA A 609 -1.72 33.23 66.22
N LEU A 610 -0.52 32.71 65.91
CA LEU A 610 -0.25 31.91 64.70
C LEU A 610 0.75 30.77 64.98
N ALA A 611 0.64 30.14 66.14
CA ALA A 611 1.48 29.00 66.53
C ALA A 611 0.70 27.68 66.69
N ASP A 612 -0.40 27.50 65.94
CA ASP A 612 -1.20 26.26 66.00
C ASP A 612 -1.67 25.75 64.62
N SER A 613 -0.84 25.92 63.57
CA SER A 613 -1.09 25.36 62.23
C SER A 613 -0.05 24.33 61.77
N SER A 614 0.97 24.05 62.59
CA SER A 614 2.06 23.12 62.27
C SER A 614 1.67 21.64 62.41
N VAL A 615 0.61 21.31 63.14
CA VAL A 615 0.14 19.92 63.29
C VAL A 615 -0.71 19.48 62.09
N THR A 616 -1.40 20.40 61.42
CA THR A 616 -2.18 20.15 60.19
C THR A 616 -1.32 20.14 58.91
N SER A 617 -0.19 20.86 58.89
CA SER A 617 0.67 20.92 57.70
C SER A 617 1.49 19.64 57.49
N GLU A 618 1.96 19.00 58.56
CA GLU A 618 2.68 17.72 58.45
C GLU A 618 1.78 16.54 58.07
N SER A 619 0.54 16.47 58.55
CA SER A 619 -0.40 15.40 58.16
C SER A 619 -0.86 15.57 56.72
N ALA A 620 -1.19 16.79 56.30
CA ALA A 620 -1.55 17.11 54.91
C ALA A 620 -0.39 16.87 53.92
N GLN A 621 0.85 17.20 54.30
CA GLN A 621 2.04 16.90 53.50
C GLN A 621 2.33 15.40 53.41
N ARG A 622 2.16 14.64 54.50
CA ARG A 622 2.30 13.17 54.50
C ARG A 622 1.23 12.49 53.64
N ASP A 623 -0.02 12.93 53.70
CA ASP A 623 -1.11 12.40 52.88
C ASP A 623 -0.93 12.73 51.40
N THR A 624 -0.48 13.94 51.07
CA THR A 624 -0.15 14.33 49.69
C THR A 624 1.05 13.53 49.13
N SER A 625 2.08 13.27 49.95
CA SER A 625 3.22 12.43 49.56
C SER A 625 2.77 10.99 49.30
N ARG A 626 1.94 10.44 50.19
CA ARG A 626 1.40 9.08 50.08
C ARG A 626 0.51 8.91 48.85
N ASP A 627 -0.33 9.89 48.54
CA ASP A 627 -1.17 9.89 47.35
C ASP A 627 -0.33 9.95 46.05
N ARG A 628 0.77 10.73 46.03
CA ARG A 628 1.71 10.74 44.89
C ARG A 628 2.42 9.39 44.71
N ASP A 629 2.86 8.78 45.81
CA ASP A 629 3.51 7.46 45.77
C ASP A 629 2.53 6.38 45.29
N LEU A 630 1.30 6.40 45.79
CA LEU A 630 0.24 5.49 45.35
C LEU A 630 -0.13 5.72 43.88
N LEU A 631 -0.21 6.98 43.43
CA LEU A 631 -0.44 7.31 42.02
C LEU A 631 0.66 6.74 41.13
N LYS A 632 1.93 6.86 41.53
CA LYS A 632 3.07 6.28 40.81
C LYS A 632 3.00 4.75 40.77
N GLN A 633 2.65 4.11 41.89
CA GLN A 633 2.47 2.66 41.97
C GLN A 633 1.35 2.19 41.05
N LEU A 634 0.18 2.83 41.10
CA LEU A 634 -0.96 2.49 40.25
C LEU A 634 -0.68 2.71 38.78
N LYS A 635 0.02 3.79 38.39
CA LYS A 635 0.47 3.99 37.00
C LYS A 635 1.43 2.88 36.53
N THR A 636 2.29 2.40 37.42
CA THR A 636 3.22 1.29 37.13
C THR A 636 2.47 -0.04 37.00
N GLU A 637 1.54 -0.32 37.92
CA GLU A 637 0.69 -1.52 37.88
C GLU A 637 -0.19 -1.53 36.62
N ARG A 638 -0.86 -0.41 36.31
CA ARG A 638 -1.63 -0.22 35.08
C ARG A 638 -0.78 -0.51 33.85
N ALA A 639 0.45 0.02 33.78
CA ALA A 639 1.35 -0.24 32.67
C ALA A 639 1.76 -1.72 32.57
N GLY A 640 1.95 -2.40 33.71
CA GLY A 640 2.23 -3.83 33.78
C GLY A 640 1.05 -4.70 33.30
N LEU A 641 -0.18 -4.34 33.69
CA LEU A 641 -1.40 -5.03 33.22
C LEU A 641 -1.67 -4.74 31.74
N ALA A 642 -1.48 -3.50 31.30
CA ALA A 642 -1.64 -3.13 29.89
C ALA A 642 -0.69 -3.92 28.98
N LYS A 643 0.54 -4.20 29.43
CA LYS A 643 1.47 -5.09 28.71
C LYS A 643 0.96 -6.52 28.61
N GLN A 644 0.28 -7.04 29.63
CA GLN A 644 -0.32 -8.39 29.59
C GLN A 644 -1.51 -8.43 28.63
N VAL A 645 -2.37 -7.41 28.67
CA VAL A 645 -3.50 -7.28 27.73
C VAL A 645 -3.00 -7.10 26.29
N ALA A 646 -1.91 -6.38 26.06
CA ALA A 646 -1.33 -6.17 24.73
C ALA A 646 -0.83 -7.45 24.05
N VAL A 647 -0.63 -8.54 24.80
CA VAL A 647 -0.28 -9.86 24.23
C VAL A 647 -1.50 -10.53 23.58
N ARG A 648 -2.73 -10.07 23.88
CA ARG A 648 -3.96 -10.64 23.32
C ARG A 648 -3.90 -10.62 21.79
N PRO A 649 -4.01 -11.77 21.12
CA PRO A 649 -4.01 -11.84 19.66
C PRO A 649 -5.01 -10.87 19.04
N GLN A 650 -4.55 -10.05 18.09
CA GLN A 650 -5.38 -9.14 17.31
C GLN A 650 -5.42 -9.58 15.85
N ALA A 651 -6.39 -9.07 15.10
CA ALA A 651 -6.39 -9.10 13.65
C ALA A 651 -6.94 -7.78 13.10
N LEU A 652 -6.48 -7.39 11.91
CA LEU A 652 -7.10 -6.34 11.12
C LEU A 652 -8.56 -6.71 10.88
N ALA A 653 -9.46 -5.74 11.03
CA ALA A 653 -10.88 -5.99 11.13
C ALA A 653 -11.72 -4.99 10.35
N LEU A 654 -12.94 -5.43 10.06
CA LEU A 654 -14.03 -4.64 9.52
C LEU A 654 -15.04 -4.41 10.65
N GLN A 655 -15.63 -3.22 10.70
CA GLN A 655 -16.73 -2.90 11.59
C GLN A 655 -18.00 -2.66 10.76
N ALA A 656 -19.14 -3.22 11.16
CA ALA A 656 -20.40 -2.98 10.47
C ALA A 656 -20.76 -1.49 10.53
N ASN A 657 -21.15 -0.92 9.39
CA ASN A 657 -21.67 0.45 9.30
C ASN A 657 -23.19 0.40 9.09
N GLU A 658 -23.94 0.37 10.19
CA GLU A 658 -25.41 0.30 10.16
C GLU A 658 -26.08 1.52 9.52
N SER A 659 -25.36 2.65 9.42
CA SER A 659 -25.84 3.87 8.78
C SER A 659 -25.62 3.90 7.27
N ALA A 660 -24.85 2.97 6.72
CA ALA A 660 -24.58 2.92 5.29
C ALA A 660 -25.85 2.49 4.53
N GLY A 661 -26.26 3.32 3.57
CA GLY A 661 -27.33 3.02 2.60
C GLY A 661 -26.77 2.66 1.21
N ASP A 662 -27.63 2.80 0.21
CA ASP A 662 -27.26 2.77 -1.21
C ASP A 662 -26.31 3.92 -1.56
N LEU A 663 -25.48 3.73 -2.59
CA LEU A 663 -24.38 4.66 -2.92
C LEU A 663 -24.73 5.52 -4.15
N PRO A 664 -24.65 6.85 -4.09
CA PRO A 664 -24.69 7.69 -5.29
C PRO A 664 -23.50 7.43 -6.22
N ILE A 665 -23.74 7.47 -7.54
CA ILE A 665 -22.67 7.50 -8.53
C ILE A 665 -21.83 8.75 -8.31
N HIS A 666 -20.51 8.61 -8.21
CA HIS A 666 -19.63 9.77 -8.21
C HIS A 666 -19.29 10.14 -9.66
N ILE A 667 -19.78 11.30 -10.10
CA ILE A 667 -19.61 11.77 -11.47
C ILE A 667 -18.11 11.97 -11.72
N ARG A 668 -17.58 11.28 -12.74
CA ARG A 668 -16.14 11.24 -13.04
C ARG A 668 -15.28 10.81 -11.84
N GLY A 669 -15.84 10.00 -10.94
CA GLY A 669 -15.15 9.49 -9.75
C GLY A 669 -14.96 10.49 -8.62
N SER A 670 -15.55 11.69 -8.70
CA SER A 670 -15.42 12.73 -7.66
C SER A 670 -16.43 12.56 -6.53
N VAL A 671 -15.95 12.31 -5.32
CA VAL A 671 -16.82 12.13 -4.12
C VAL A 671 -17.70 13.35 -3.80
N HIS A 672 -17.37 14.52 -4.35
CA HIS A 672 -18.12 15.76 -4.16
C HIS A 672 -19.15 16.04 -5.26
N GLN A 673 -19.17 15.25 -6.34
CA GLN A 673 -20.12 15.37 -7.44
C GLN A 673 -20.97 14.11 -7.53
N LEU A 674 -22.16 14.18 -6.93
CA LEU A 674 -23.05 13.03 -6.80
C LEU A 674 -24.10 13.02 -7.92
N GLY A 675 -24.25 11.86 -8.55
CA GLY A 675 -25.32 11.54 -9.50
C GLY A 675 -26.39 10.66 -8.85
N ASP A 676 -27.05 9.83 -9.67
CA ASP A 676 -28.13 8.96 -9.22
C ASP A 676 -27.67 7.95 -8.16
N THR A 677 -28.52 7.73 -7.16
CA THR A 677 -28.32 6.66 -6.15
C THR A 677 -28.56 5.29 -6.77
N VAL A 678 -27.61 4.38 -6.51
CA VAL A 678 -27.62 3.03 -7.05
C VAL A 678 -27.83 2.02 -5.94
N PRO A 679 -28.83 1.13 -6.07
CA PRO A 679 -29.03 0.06 -5.10
C PRO A 679 -27.84 -0.90 -5.12
N ARG A 680 -27.47 -1.39 -3.94
CA ARG A 680 -26.43 -2.44 -3.82
C ARG A 680 -26.76 -3.65 -4.70
N GLY A 681 -25.74 -4.24 -5.30
CA GLY A 681 -25.91 -5.32 -6.27
C GLY A 681 -24.60 -5.83 -6.86
N PHE A 682 -24.71 -6.70 -7.86
CA PHE A 682 -23.57 -7.39 -8.47
C PHE A 682 -23.39 -7.03 -9.95
N LEU A 683 -22.30 -7.49 -10.55
CA LEU A 683 -22.06 -7.33 -11.99
C LEU A 683 -23.16 -8.04 -12.80
N GLN A 684 -23.90 -7.28 -13.60
CA GLN A 684 -24.98 -7.81 -14.42
C GLN A 684 -24.44 -8.74 -15.51
N VAL A 685 -23.29 -8.39 -16.08
CA VAL A 685 -22.61 -9.20 -17.11
C VAL A 685 -22.32 -10.63 -16.68
N ALA A 686 -22.08 -10.84 -15.38
CA ALA A 686 -21.76 -12.14 -14.81
C ALA A 686 -22.94 -12.73 -14.01
N SER A 687 -24.17 -12.23 -14.21
CA SER A 687 -25.36 -12.64 -13.47
C SER A 687 -26.46 -13.18 -14.40
N TRP A 688 -26.58 -14.51 -14.50
CA TRP A 688 -27.54 -15.18 -15.39
C TRP A 688 -28.91 -15.49 -14.77
N SER A 689 -29.18 -15.02 -13.54
CA SER A 689 -30.51 -15.16 -12.93
C SER A 689 -30.97 -13.85 -12.30
N THR A 690 -32.23 -13.49 -12.53
CA THR A 690 -32.88 -12.30 -11.94
C THR A 690 -33.02 -12.38 -10.42
N ALA A 691 -32.96 -13.58 -9.84
CA ALA A 691 -32.97 -13.80 -8.39
C ALA A 691 -31.64 -13.39 -7.71
N ALA A 692 -30.54 -13.32 -8.47
CA ALA A 692 -29.23 -12.90 -7.94
C ALA A 692 -29.06 -11.37 -7.95
N THR A 693 -29.89 -10.62 -8.67
CA THR A 693 -29.67 -9.18 -8.94
C THR A 693 -30.53 -8.23 -8.14
N ALA A 694 -31.49 -8.70 -7.34
CA ALA A 694 -32.46 -7.83 -6.69
C ALA A 694 -32.18 -7.63 -5.20
N SER A 695 -31.40 -6.59 -4.88
CA SER A 695 -31.56 -5.89 -3.60
C SER A 695 -33.03 -5.49 -3.48
N SER A 696 -33.73 -6.02 -2.48
CA SER A 696 -35.08 -5.55 -2.16
C SER A 696 -34.97 -4.40 -1.16
N ALA A 697 -35.88 -3.43 -1.21
CA ALA A 697 -35.93 -2.34 -0.23
C ALA A 697 -36.04 -2.85 1.24
N THR A 698 -36.42 -4.11 1.45
CA THR A 698 -36.56 -4.78 2.75
C THR A 698 -35.31 -5.56 3.20
N SER A 699 -34.35 -5.85 2.33
CA SER A 699 -33.11 -6.55 2.66
C SER A 699 -32.04 -6.18 1.62
N PRO A 700 -31.23 -5.14 1.90
CA PRO A 700 -30.16 -4.70 1.00
C PRO A 700 -29.01 -5.71 0.98
N CYS A 701 -28.42 -5.95 -0.20
CA CYS A 701 -27.30 -6.88 -0.35
C CYS A 701 -26.10 -6.50 0.54
N ASP A 702 -25.48 -7.50 1.16
CA ASP A 702 -24.29 -7.35 2.00
C ASP A 702 -23.08 -8.16 1.47
N ARG A 703 -21.99 -8.19 2.25
CA ARG A 703 -20.77 -8.93 1.88
C ARG A 703 -20.98 -10.44 1.91
N ALA A 704 -21.85 -10.97 2.75
CA ALA A 704 -22.20 -12.39 2.78
C ALA A 704 -23.04 -12.78 1.55
N ASP A 705 -23.89 -11.90 1.03
CA ASP A 705 -24.54 -12.08 -0.28
C ASP A 705 -23.49 -12.06 -1.42
N LEU A 706 -22.54 -11.12 -1.39
CA LEU A 706 -21.45 -11.06 -2.38
C LEU A 706 -20.59 -12.34 -2.36
N ALA A 707 -20.22 -12.81 -1.17
CA ALA A 707 -19.49 -14.07 -0.99
C ALA A 707 -20.25 -15.26 -1.62
N ARG A 708 -21.56 -15.38 -1.32
CA ARG A 708 -22.42 -16.42 -1.91
C ARG A 708 -22.52 -16.29 -3.43
N TRP A 709 -22.61 -15.08 -3.97
CA TRP A 709 -22.67 -14.86 -5.42
C TRP A 709 -21.37 -15.24 -6.13
N LEU A 710 -20.21 -14.97 -5.54
CA LEU A 710 -18.91 -15.32 -6.12
C LEU A 710 -18.73 -16.83 -6.31
N VAL A 711 -19.26 -17.64 -5.38
CA VAL A 711 -19.08 -19.10 -5.40
C VAL A 711 -20.32 -19.86 -5.88
N ASP A 712 -21.35 -19.16 -6.34
CA ASP A 712 -22.56 -19.77 -6.87
C ASP A 712 -22.26 -20.56 -8.16
N ASP A 713 -22.87 -21.75 -8.32
CA ASP A 713 -22.65 -22.61 -9.50
C ASP A 713 -23.01 -21.93 -10.84
N ARG A 714 -23.86 -20.90 -10.80
CA ARG A 714 -24.28 -20.11 -11.96
C ARG A 714 -23.33 -18.95 -12.27
N GLN A 715 -22.35 -18.68 -11.40
CA GLN A 715 -21.31 -17.67 -11.65
C GLN A 715 -20.30 -18.21 -12.68
N PRO A 716 -20.27 -17.68 -13.92
CA PRO A 716 -19.42 -18.21 -14.98
C PRO A 716 -17.91 -17.99 -14.82
N LEU A 717 -17.46 -17.08 -13.95
CA LEU A 717 -16.05 -16.64 -13.91
C LEU A 717 -15.23 -17.36 -12.84
N THR A 718 -15.72 -17.43 -11.60
CA THR A 718 -14.86 -17.71 -10.44
C THR A 718 -14.15 -19.05 -10.48
N SER A 719 -14.84 -20.13 -10.85
CA SER A 719 -14.19 -21.43 -10.97
C SER A 719 -13.21 -21.50 -12.16
N ARG A 720 -13.49 -20.82 -13.28
CA ARG A 720 -12.54 -20.70 -14.41
C ARG A 720 -11.29 -19.92 -14.01
N VAL A 721 -11.44 -18.82 -13.28
CA VAL A 721 -10.33 -17.99 -12.82
C VAL A 721 -9.43 -18.78 -11.89
N MET A 722 -9.99 -19.45 -10.88
CA MET A 722 -9.22 -20.27 -9.95
C MET A 722 -8.55 -21.47 -10.64
N ALA A 723 -9.24 -22.17 -11.54
CA ALA A 723 -8.66 -23.25 -12.32
C ALA A 723 -7.51 -22.77 -13.22
N ASN A 724 -7.67 -21.63 -13.90
CA ASN A 724 -6.62 -21.05 -14.74
C ASN A 724 -5.40 -20.57 -13.92
N ARG A 725 -5.61 -20.01 -12.71
CA ARG A 725 -4.53 -19.62 -11.80
C ARG A 725 -3.74 -20.84 -11.31
N ILE A 726 -4.41 -21.88 -10.82
CA ILE A 726 -3.76 -23.12 -10.39
C ILE A 726 -3.00 -23.77 -11.56
N TRP A 727 -3.61 -23.82 -12.74
CA TRP A 727 -2.95 -24.26 -13.95
C TRP A 727 -1.68 -23.45 -14.23
N GLN A 728 -1.76 -22.12 -14.20
CA GLN A 728 -0.64 -21.23 -14.45
C GLN A 728 0.48 -21.42 -13.42
N TRP A 729 0.16 -21.57 -12.13
CA TRP A 729 1.17 -21.76 -11.08
C TRP A 729 1.99 -23.05 -11.26
N ILE A 730 1.38 -24.10 -11.80
CA ILE A 730 2.03 -25.39 -12.03
C ILE A 730 2.69 -25.45 -13.42
N MET A 731 1.98 -25.05 -14.48
CA MET A 731 2.42 -25.18 -15.87
C MET A 731 3.28 -23.99 -16.35
N GLY A 732 3.33 -22.89 -15.60
CA GLY A 732 4.07 -21.66 -15.93
C GLY A 732 3.22 -20.61 -16.66
N GLU A 733 2.37 -21.05 -17.58
CA GLU A 733 1.43 -20.21 -18.33
C GLU A 733 -0.02 -20.66 -18.14
N GLY A 734 -0.93 -19.70 -18.07
CA GLY A 734 -2.37 -19.95 -18.04
C GLY A 734 -2.90 -20.43 -19.38
N LEU A 735 -4.00 -21.18 -19.37
CA LEU A 735 -4.79 -21.46 -20.57
C LEU A 735 -5.31 -20.15 -21.17
N VAL A 736 -5.65 -19.20 -20.31
CA VAL A 736 -5.77 -17.77 -20.62
C VAL A 736 -4.55 -17.06 -20.04
N ARG A 737 -3.69 -16.53 -20.91
CA ARG A 737 -2.42 -15.91 -20.51
C ARG A 737 -2.60 -14.56 -19.81
N THR A 738 -3.68 -13.84 -20.08
CA THR A 738 -4.12 -12.65 -19.33
C THR A 738 -4.87 -13.06 -18.06
N VAL A 739 -4.13 -13.58 -17.07
CA VAL A 739 -4.71 -14.23 -15.87
C VAL A 739 -5.69 -13.34 -15.10
N ASP A 740 -5.49 -12.03 -15.09
CA ASP A 740 -6.34 -11.05 -14.39
C ASP A 740 -7.39 -10.37 -15.29
N ASN A 741 -7.46 -10.72 -16.58
CA ASN A 741 -8.38 -10.12 -17.54
C ASN A 741 -8.93 -11.16 -18.51
N PHE A 742 -10.15 -11.63 -18.24
CA PHE A 742 -10.96 -12.50 -19.09
C PHE A 742 -11.98 -11.70 -19.90
N GLY A 743 -12.00 -10.37 -19.75
CA GLY A 743 -12.81 -9.48 -20.55
C GLY A 743 -12.36 -9.45 -22.01
N THR A 744 -12.96 -8.56 -22.77
CA THR A 744 -12.84 -8.45 -24.23
C THR A 744 -11.48 -7.98 -24.72
N THR A 745 -10.70 -7.36 -23.85
CA THR A 745 -9.30 -6.97 -24.10
C THR A 745 -8.31 -8.05 -23.64
N GLY A 746 -8.80 -9.09 -22.96
CA GLY A 746 -8.02 -10.26 -22.58
C GLY A 746 -7.76 -11.22 -23.75
N GLU A 747 -6.82 -12.14 -23.56
CA GLU A 747 -6.59 -13.21 -24.51
C GLU A 747 -7.69 -14.28 -24.46
N LEU A 748 -7.96 -14.91 -25.61
CA LEU A 748 -8.82 -16.09 -25.65
C LEU A 748 -8.12 -17.30 -25.01
N PRO A 749 -8.88 -18.21 -24.37
CA PRO A 749 -8.34 -19.45 -23.85
C PRO A 749 -7.78 -20.27 -25.00
N THR A 750 -6.56 -20.79 -24.82
CA THR A 750 -5.95 -21.67 -25.81
C THR A 750 -6.76 -22.97 -25.98
N ASN A 751 -7.35 -23.46 -24.89
CA ASN A 751 -8.26 -24.60 -24.89
C ASN A 751 -9.42 -24.31 -23.93
N SER A 752 -10.54 -23.83 -24.46
CA SER A 752 -11.75 -23.49 -23.69
C SER A 752 -12.38 -24.70 -23.02
N GLU A 753 -12.41 -25.84 -23.73
CA GLU A 753 -13.00 -27.08 -23.27
C GLU A 753 -12.21 -27.66 -22.09
N LEU A 754 -10.88 -27.60 -22.15
CA LEU A 754 -10.04 -27.97 -21.01
C LEU A 754 -10.26 -27.04 -19.81
N LEU A 755 -10.35 -25.72 -20.03
CA LEU A 755 -10.58 -24.76 -18.96
C LEU A 755 -11.93 -25.01 -18.26
N ASP A 756 -13.00 -25.20 -19.03
CA ASP A 756 -14.33 -25.48 -18.49
C ASP A 756 -14.39 -26.86 -17.82
N TRP A 757 -13.66 -27.85 -18.34
CA TRP A 757 -13.51 -29.14 -17.68
C TRP A 757 -12.80 -29.02 -16.33
N LEU A 758 -11.69 -28.27 -16.24
CA LEU A 758 -10.96 -28.06 -14.98
C LEU A 758 -11.81 -27.28 -13.97
N ALA A 759 -12.56 -26.27 -14.43
CA ALA A 759 -13.48 -25.51 -13.59
C ALA A 759 -14.61 -26.39 -13.02
N CYS A 760 -15.21 -27.25 -13.86
CA CYS A 760 -16.18 -28.25 -13.40
C CYS A 760 -15.55 -29.28 -12.47
N GLU A 761 -14.37 -29.79 -12.80
CA GLU A 761 -13.66 -30.80 -12.00
C GLU A 761 -13.35 -30.28 -10.61
N MET A 762 -12.94 -29.01 -10.48
CA MET A 762 -12.74 -28.37 -9.19
C MET A 762 -14.05 -28.28 -8.40
N ARG A 763 -15.13 -27.76 -9.00
CA ARG A 763 -16.45 -27.64 -8.34
C ARG A 763 -17.00 -28.99 -7.90
N ASP A 764 -16.97 -29.98 -8.80
CA ASP A 764 -17.57 -31.30 -8.60
C ASP A 764 -16.76 -32.15 -7.59
N ASN A 765 -15.51 -31.76 -7.28
CA ASN A 765 -14.67 -32.38 -6.26
C ASN A 765 -14.40 -31.45 -5.07
N TYR A 766 -15.47 -30.82 -4.56
CA TYR A 766 -15.48 -30.03 -3.32
C TYR A 766 -14.48 -28.88 -3.29
N TRP A 767 -14.21 -28.26 -4.46
CA TRP A 767 -13.26 -27.16 -4.59
C TRP A 767 -11.85 -27.46 -4.05
N SER A 768 -11.43 -28.73 -4.10
CA SER A 768 -10.11 -29.17 -3.62
C SER A 768 -8.98 -28.69 -4.55
N ALA A 769 -8.08 -27.88 -4.00
CA ALA A 769 -6.88 -27.42 -4.71
C ALA A 769 -5.91 -28.58 -4.91
N LYS A 770 -5.72 -29.44 -3.91
CA LYS A 770 -4.83 -30.61 -4.02
C LYS A 770 -5.30 -31.59 -5.08
N HIS A 771 -6.60 -31.83 -5.19
CA HIS A 771 -7.16 -32.68 -6.24
C HIS A 771 -6.82 -32.14 -7.63
N LEU A 772 -7.08 -30.86 -7.88
CA LEU A 772 -6.80 -30.25 -9.17
C LEU A 772 -5.30 -30.26 -9.51
N VAL A 773 -4.44 -29.88 -8.55
CA VAL A 773 -2.98 -29.95 -8.72
C VAL A 773 -2.53 -31.38 -8.99
N ARG A 774 -3.06 -32.38 -8.27
CA ARG A 774 -2.76 -33.79 -8.48
C ARG A 774 -3.08 -34.24 -9.90
N GLN A 775 -4.25 -33.88 -10.44
CA GLN A 775 -4.63 -34.21 -11.82
C GLN A 775 -3.65 -33.60 -12.83
N ILE A 776 -3.24 -32.33 -12.62
CA ILE A 776 -2.30 -31.63 -13.50
C ILE A 776 -0.94 -32.31 -13.48
N VAL A 777 -0.34 -32.54 -12.31
CA VAL A 777 1.03 -33.08 -12.24
C VAL A 777 1.11 -34.55 -12.67
N LEU A 778 0.02 -35.33 -12.55
CA LEU A 778 -0.05 -36.71 -13.05
C LEU A 778 -0.18 -36.80 -14.58
N SER A 779 -0.62 -35.72 -15.23
CA SER A 779 -0.78 -35.69 -16.68
C SER A 779 0.53 -35.99 -17.41
N ARG A 780 0.44 -36.65 -18.57
CA ARG A 780 1.57 -36.83 -19.47
C ARG A 780 2.14 -35.47 -19.87
N THR A 781 1.26 -34.49 -20.11
CA THR A 781 1.61 -33.11 -20.50
C THR A 781 2.56 -32.46 -19.50
N TYR A 782 2.27 -32.51 -18.20
CA TYR A 782 3.17 -31.97 -17.18
C TYR A 782 4.53 -32.70 -17.15
N ARG A 783 4.56 -33.98 -17.50
CA ARG A 783 5.74 -34.86 -17.43
C ARG A 783 6.61 -34.83 -18.70
N GLN A 784 6.27 -34.04 -19.70
CA GLN A 784 7.05 -33.92 -20.94
C GLN A 784 8.42 -33.28 -20.67
N SER A 785 9.38 -33.55 -21.55
CA SER A 785 10.65 -32.83 -21.61
C SER A 785 10.47 -31.49 -22.33
N SER A 786 11.31 -30.50 -22.01
CA SER A 786 11.40 -29.28 -22.80
C SER A 786 12.33 -29.46 -24.01
N ILE A 787 13.20 -30.47 -23.98
CA ILE A 787 14.10 -30.81 -25.09
C ILE A 787 13.29 -31.54 -26.15
N THR A 788 13.17 -30.91 -27.32
CA THR A 788 12.42 -31.45 -28.45
C THR A 788 13.08 -31.09 -29.78
N THR A 789 12.53 -31.56 -30.89
CA THR A 789 13.08 -31.31 -32.23
C THR A 789 12.80 -29.89 -32.71
N ARG A 790 13.58 -29.42 -33.69
CA ARG A 790 13.44 -28.06 -34.21
C ARG A 790 12.08 -27.85 -34.89
N GLU A 791 11.57 -28.89 -35.55
CA GLU A 791 10.28 -28.89 -36.23
C GLU A 791 9.12 -28.62 -35.25
N ILE A 792 9.16 -29.24 -34.06
CA ILE A 792 8.14 -29.01 -33.01
C ILE A 792 8.24 -27.57 -32.46
N ILE A 793 9.46 -27.06 -32.27
CA ILE A 793 9.67 -25.67 -31.83
C ILE A 793 9.14 -24.69 -32.88
N ASP A 794 9.40 -24.93 -34.16
CA ASP A 794 8.95 -24.02 -35.23
C ASP A 794 7.42 -24.09 -35.45
N ALA A 795 6.77 -25.23 -35.17
CA ALA A 795 5.33 -25.38 -35.24
C ALA A 795 4.56 -24.80 -34.02
N ASP A 796 5.22 -24.68 -32.87
CA ASP A 796 4.65 -24.04 -31.67
C ASP A 796 5.72 -23.21 -30.92
N PRO A 797 6.15 -22.07 -31.49
CA PRO A 797 7.28 -21.30 -30.98
C PRO A 797 7.03 -20.80 -29.55
N ASP A 798 5.81 -20.32 -29.28
CA ASP A 798 5.41 -19.80 -27.97
C ASP A 798 4.98 -20.90 -26.99
N ASN A 799 5.10 -22.18 -27.36
CA ASN A 799 4.60 -23.33 -26.61
C ASN A 799 3.13 -23.16 -26.16
N ARG A 800 2.30 -22.54 -27.01
CA ARG A 800 0.90 -22.22 -26.71
C ARG A 800 0.10 -23.50 -26.57
N TYR A 801 0.38 -24.51 -27.40
CA TYR A 801 -0.34 -25.76 -27.46
C TYR A 801 0.30 -26.88 -26.62
N LEU A 802 1.29 -26.55 -25.80
CA LEU A 802 1.91 -27.47 -24.84
C LEU A 802 2.48 -28.72 -25.52
N THR A 803 3.18 -28.49 -26.63
CA THR A 803 3.87 -29.55 -27.39
C THR A 803 5.15 -30.02 -26.70
N ARG A 804 5.60 -29.27 -25.68
CA ARG A 804 6.75 -29.57 -24.81
C ARG A 804 6.53 -28.97 -23.42
N SER A 805 7.37 -29.35 -22.45
CA SER A 805 7.43 -28.63 -21.18
C SER A 805 7.99 -27.22 -21.34
N MET A 806 7.53 -26.31 -20.48
CA MET A 806 8.05 -24.95 -20.41
C MET A 806 9.29 -24.89 -19.52
N VAL A 807 10.35 -24.26 -20.03
CA VAL A 807 11.50 -23.89 -19.19
C VAL A 807 11.11 -22.68 -18.34
N LYS A 808 11.07 -22.86 -17.02
CA LYS A 808 10.61 -21.84 -16.06
C LYS A 808 11.76 -21.33 -15.20
N PRO A 809 11.98 -20.01 -15.05
CA PRO A 809 12.86 -19.52 -14.00
C PRO A 809 12.27 -19.88 -12.62
N ILE A 810 13.12 -20.26 -11.67
CA ILE A 810 12.69 -20.33 -10.27
C ILE A 810 12.52 -18.91 -9.74
N ASP A 811 11.48 -18.69 -8.94
CA ASP A 811 11.22 -17.38 -8.34
C ASP A 811 12.26 -17.01 -7.27
N ALA A 812 12.35 -15.71 -6.96
CA ALA A 812 13.30 -15.14 -6.01
C ALA A 812 13.32 -15.88 -4.66
N GLU A 813 12.15 -16.23 -4.14
CA GLU A 813 11.97 -16.95 -2.90
C GLU A 813 12.58 -18.35 -2.97
N SER A 814 12.25 -19.12 -4.01
CA SER A 814 12.81 -20.47 -4.19
C SER A 814 14.31 -20.42 -4.49
N LEU A 815 14.80 -19.38 -5.18
CA LEU A 815 16.22 -19.17 -5.44
C LEU A 815 17.01 -18.93 -4.16
N ARG A 816 16.51 -18.03 -3.31
CA ARG A 816 17.09 -17.75 -1.99
C ARG A 816 17.07 -19.00 -1.11
N ASP A 817 15.92 -19.67 -1.02
CA ASP A 817 15.74 -20.87 -0.20
C ASP A 817 16.61 -22.02 -0.71
N ALA A 818 16.80 -22.16 -2.03
CA ALA A 818 17.70 -23.16 -2.62
C ALA A 818 19.16 -22.90 -2.24
N MET A 819 19.64 -21.66 -2.25
CA MET A 819 21.01 -21.34 -1.81
C MET A 819 21.21 -21.65 -0.32
N LEU A 820 20.24 -21.32 0.54
CA LEU A 820 20.26 -21.69 1.96
C LEU A 820 20.17 -23.21 2.17
N PHE A 821 19.40 -23.90 1.34
CA PHE A 821 19.30 -25.36 1.37
C PHE A 821 20.64 -26.00 1.00
N VAL A 822 21.31 -25.52 -0.05
CA VAL A 822 22.62 -26.01 -0.49
C VAL A 822 23.67 -25.76 0.60
N SER A 823 23.67 -24.57 1.21
CA SER A 823 24.59 -24.24 2.30
C SER A 823 24.33 -24.99 3.60
N GLY A 824 23.10 -25.49 3.79
CA GLY A 824 22.67 -26.18 5.01
C GLY A 824 22.24 -25.26 6.14
N GLU A 825 22.00 -23.98 5.83
CA GLU A 825 21.60 -22.96 6.79
C GLU A 825 20.08 -22.74 6.83
N LEU A 826 19.33 -23.32 5.88
CA LEU A 826 17.89 -23.14 5.78
C LEU A 826 17.15 -23.68 7.01
N GLN A 827 16.42 -22.80 7.68
CA GLN A 827 15.48 -23.15 8.73
C GLN A 827 14.10 -23.35 8.14
N VAL A 828 13.60 -24.58 8.18
CA VAL A 828 12.34 -24.97 7.54
C VAL A 828 11.12 -24.63 8.39
N ASP A 829 11.22 -24.54 9.71
CA ASP A 829 10.07 -24.23 10.57
C ASP A 829 10.00 -22.72 10.83
N GLY A 830 8.82 -22.09 10.68
CA GLY A 830 8.78 -20.62 10.68
C GLY A 830 7.42 -19.91 10.72
N GLY A 831 6.33 -20.52 11.19
CA GLY A 831 5.08 -19.76 11.42
C GLY A 831 5.27 -18.62 12.44
N GLY A 832 4.33 -17.68 12.50
CA GLY A 832 4.37 -16.59 13.49
C GLY A 832 4.93 -15.26 12.99
N ASN A 833 5.09 -14.32 13.93
CA ASN A 833 5.60 -12.99 13.66
C ASN A 833 7.13 -12.98 13.62
N HIS A 834 7.73 -12.51 12.52
CA HIS A 834 9.18 -12.31 12.37
C HIS A 834 9.59 -10.84 12.44
N LEU A 835 8.66 -9.94 12.75
CA LEU A 835 8.98 -8.54 13.03
C LEU A 835 9.55 -8.40 14.45
N PRO A 836 10.60 -7.57 14.63
CA PRO A 836 11.10 -7.19 15.95
C PRO A 836 9.99 -6.63 16.84
N PRO A 837 9.98 -6.97 18.15
CA PRO A 837 9.01 -6.42 19.08
C PRO A 837 9.05 -4.88 19.11
N ASN A 838 7.87 -4.25 19.06
CA ASN A 838 7.68 -2.79 19.08
C ASN A 838 8.22 -2.04 17.86
N MET A 839 8.46 -2.72 16.74
CA MET A 839 8.77 -2.06 15.47
C MET A 839 7.55 -1.28 14.98
N THR A 840 7.73 0.02 14.69
CA THR A 840 6.65 0.92 14.28
C THR A 840 6.82 1.45 12.85
N SER A 841 8.02 1.34 12.28
CA SER A 841 8.35 1.77 10.94
C SER A 841 9.23 0.73 10.26
N ASP A 842 9.05 0.53 8.96
CA ASP A 842 9.81 -0.40 8.13
C ASP A 842 11.09 0.16 7.52
N TYR A 843 11.34 1.47 7.66
CA TYR A 843 12.61 2.06 7.23
C TYR A 843 13.80 1.42 7.98
N ASP A 844 14.90 1.23 7.26
CA ASP A 844 16.15 0.66 7.76
C ASP A 844 16.05 -0.81 8.26
N TYR A 845 14.95 -1.52 7.98
CA TYR A 845 14.86 -2.94 8.30
C TYR A 845 15.82 -3.76 7.44
N VAL A 846 16.64 -4.59 8.09
CA VAL A 846 17.60 -5.46 7.41
C VAL A 846 17.25 -6.92 7.66
N HIS A 847 17.12 -7.67 6.57
CA HIS A 847 16.80 -9.10 6.58
C HIS A 847 18.04 -9.93 6.91
N HIS A 848 18.01 -10.64 8.05
CA HIS A 848 19.13 -11.49 8.50
C HIS A 848 18.76 -12.96 8.74
N GLU A 849 17.48 -13.29 8.73
CA GLU A 849 16.98 -14.60 9.13
C GLU A 849 17.20 -15.64 8.04
N ASN A 850 17.59 -16.85 8.41
CA ASN A 850 17.77 -17.96 7.46
C ASN A 850 16.53 -18.86 7.35
N CYS A 851 15.36 -18.35 7.73
CA CYS A 851 14.08 -19.02 7.55
C CYS A 851 13.69 -19.11 6.06
N ARG A 852 12.71 -19.97 5.76
CA ARG A 852 12.05 -20.00 4.45
C ARG A 852 11.56 -18.61 4.07
N SER A 853 11.77 -18.24 2.81
CA SER A 853 11.45 -16.92 2.29
C SER A 853 9.98 -16.51 2.42
N ILE A 854 9.05 -17.47 2.51
CA ILE A 854 7.62 -17.21 2.79
C ILE A 854 7.42 -16.52 4.14
N TYR A 855 8.29 -16.75 5.13
CA TYR A 855 8.19 -16.23 6.49
C TYR A 855 8.93 -14.91 6.70
N LEU A 856 9.77 -14.49 5.75
CA LEU A 856 10.41 -13.18 5.82
C LEU A 856 9.34 -12.09 5.77
N PRO A 857 9.46 -11.03 6.60
CA PRO A 857 8.53 -9.91 6.55
C PRO A 857 8.49 -9.25 5.17
N VAL A 858 7.30 -9.10 4.59
CA VAL A 858 7.14 -8.40 3.30
C VAL A 858 6.89 -6.93 3.55
N LEU A 859 7.96 -6.12 3.53
CA LEU A 859 7.93 -4.69 3.86
C LEU A 859 8.06 -3.85 2.59
N ARG A 860 7.12 -2.93 2.36
CA ARG A 860 7.01 -2.16 1.11
C ARG A 860 8.20 -1.23 0.85
N ASN A 861 8.87 -0.72 1.91
CA ASN A 861 10.03 0.15 1.75
C ASN A 861 11.39 -0.57 1.95
N SER A 862 11.37 -1.85 2.34
CA SER A 862 12.57 -2.58 2.77
C SER A 862 12.49 -4.07 2.37
N LEU A 863 12.37 -4.34 1.07
CA LEU A 863 12.46 -5.70 0.54
C LEU A 863 13.93 -6.19 0.54
N PRO A 864 14.17 -7.52 0.63
CA PRO A 864 15.50 -8.06 0.41
C PRO A 864 16.04 -7.69 -0.98
N GLU A 865 17.31 -7.28 -1.09
CA GLU A 865 17.91 -6.90 -2.38
C GLU A 865 17.81 -8.00 -3.46
N LEU A 866 17.86 -9.27 -3.04
CA LEU A 866 17.66 -10.40 -3.94
C LEU A 866 16.25 -10.42 -4.54
N PHE A 867 15.22 -10.04 -3.78
CA PHE A 867 13.84 -10.02 -4.25
C PHE A 867 13.65 -8.94 -5.32
N ASP A 868 14.25 -7.76 -5.11
CA ASP A 868 14.24 -6.68 -6.10
C ASP A 868 14.98 -7.06 -7.39
N ALA A 869 16.07 -7.83 -7.28
CA ALA A 869 16.86 -8.25 -8.43
C ALA A 869 16.20 -9.38 -9.26
N PHE A 870 15.35 -10.22 -8.65
CA PHE A 870 14.80 -11.44 -9.24
C PHE A 870 13.27 -11.45 -9.36
N ASP A 871 12.70 -10.30 -9.73
CA ASP A 871 11.30 -10.14 -10.13
C ASP A 871 10.28 -10.59 -9.06
N PHE A 872 10.55 -10.28 -7.79
CA PHE A 872 9.54 -10.46 -6.73
C PHE A 872 8.29 -9.61 -7.01
N ALA A 873 7.13 -10.08 -6.56
CA ALA A 873 5.87 -9.36 -6.78
C ALA A 873 5.86 -8.02 -6.04
N ASN A 874 5.44 -6.94 -6.71
CA ASN A 874 5.28 -5.65 -6.06
C ASN A 874 4.16 -5.73 -5.00
N PRO A 875 4.47 -5.60 -3.70
CA PRO A 875 3.48 -5.76 -2.63
C PRO A 875 2.45 -4.62 -2.56
N SER A 876 2.55 -3.60 -3.42
CA SER A 876 1.56 -2.52 -3.53
C SER A 876 0.46 -2.79 -4.56
N MET A 877 0.56 -3.86 -5.36
CA MET A 877 -0.39 -4.16 -6.43
C MET A 877 -0.73 -5.64 -6.44
N GLY A 878 -2.02 -5.97 -6.63
CA GLY A 878 -2.44 -7.35 -6.87
C GLY A 878 -1.94 -7.81 -8.25
N LEU A 879 -1.25 -8.96 -8.28
CA LEU A 879 -0.63 -9.48 -9.49
C LEU A 879 -0.96 -10.96 -9.68
N GLY A 880 -1.67 -11.31 -10.76
CA GLY A 880 -1.96 -12.70 -11.09
C GLY A 880 -0.81 -13.47 -11.70
N LYS A 881 0.13 -12.78 -12.36
CA LYS A 881 1.30 -13.36 -13.01
C LYS A 881 2.48 -12.40 -12.96
N ARG A 882 3.63 -12.87 -12.45
CA ARG A 882 4.90 -12.16 -12.51
C ARG A 882 5.45 -12.16 -13.94
N THR A 883 6.08 -11.06 -14.34
CA THR A 883 6.82 -10.99 -15.61
C THR A 883 8.28 -11.33 -15.32
N PRO A 884 8.76 -12.54 -15.63
CA PRO A 884 10.15 -12.89 -15.38
C PRO A 884 11.06 -12.09 -16.33
N THR A 885 12.17 -11.60 -15.81
CA THR A 885 13.24 -10.98 -16.58
C THR A 885 14.49 -11.86 -16.52
N VAL A 886 15.25 -11.85 -17.60
CA VAL A 886 16.56 -12.53 -17.68
C VAL A 886 17.57 -11.51 -18.14
N VAL A 887 18.15 -10.80 -17.17
CA VAL A 887 19.06 -9.66 -17.44
C VAL A 887 20.46 -9.93 -16.92
N PRO A 888 21.52 -9.37 -17.53
CA PRO A 888 22.90 -9.56 -17.09
C PRO A 888 23.15 -9.20 -15.61
N GLN A 889 22.40 -8.22 -15.08
CA GLN A 889 22.49 -7.76 -13.70
C GLN A 889 22.21 -8.89 -12.68
N GLN A 890 21.27 -9.78 -12.98
CA GLN A 890 20.96 -10.94 -12.12
C GLN A 890 22.13 -11.93 -12.05
N ALA A 891 22.78 -12.20 -13.19
CA ALA A 891 23.97 -13.04 -13.21
C ALA A 891 25.13 -12.38 -12.44
N LEU A 892 25.34 -11.07 -12.64
CA LEU A 892 26.35 -10.31 -11.90
C LEU A 892 26.06 -10.27 -10.40
N TYR A 893 24.80 -10.22 -9.98
CA TYR A 893 24.42 -10.31 -8.57
C TYR A 893 24.92 -11.62 -7.96
N LEU A 894 24.62 -12.78 -8.58
CA LEU A 894 25.04 -14.08 -8.08
C LEU A 894 26.56 -14.27 -8.06
N MET A 895 27.27 -13.63 -8.99
CA MET A 895 28.74 -13.69 -9.06
C MET A 895 29.48 -12.77 -8.10
N ASN A 896 28.83 -11.73 -7.55
CA ASN A 896 29.55 -10.67 -6.83
C ASN A 896 28.95 -10.32 -5.46
N HIS A 897 27.70 -10.67 -5.19
CA HIS A 897 27.03 -10.25 -3.97
C HIS A 897 27.61 -10.97 -2.74
N PRO A 898 27.99 -10.26 -1.66
CA PRO A 898 28.63 -10.88 -0.48
C PRO A 898 27.80 -12.01 0.13
N TRP A 899 26.48 -11.82 0.25
CA TRP A 899 25.58 -12.85 0.78
C TRP A 899 25.64 -14.15 -0.03
N VAL A 900 25.78 -14.09 -1.36
CA VAL A 900 25.86 -15.29 -2.21
C VAL A 900 27.20 -16.00 -2.00
N THR A 901 28.29 -15.22 -1.92
CA THR A 901 29.64 -15.74 -1.63
C THR A 901 29.68 -16.46 -0.28
N GLU A 902 29.06 -15.88 0.76
CA GLU A 902 28.98 -16.50 2.09
C GLU A 902 28.23 -17.83 2.07
N ARG A 903 27.10 -17.93 1.35
CA ARG A 903 26.35 -19.19 1.19
C ARG A 903 27.17 -20.24 0.44
N ALA A 904 27.93 -19.84 -0.58
CA ALA A 904 28.80 -20.75 -1.33
C ALA A 904 29.96 -21.28 -0.45
N GLN A 905 30.54 -20.43 0.41
CA GLN A 905 31.54 -20.84 1.40
C GLN A 905 30.97 -21.81 2.43
N ALA A 906 29.80 -21.51 2.99
CA ALA A 906 29.12 -22.40 3.93
C ALA A 906 28.79 -23.77 3.29
N ALA A 907 28.34 -23.79 2.02
CA ALA A 907 28.11 -25.02 1.27
C ALA A 907 29.39 -25.84 1.06
N ALA A 908 30.52 -25.20 0.72
CA ALA A 908 31.79 -25.90 0.58
C ALA A 908 32.24 -26.57 1.88
N LEU A 909 32.13 -25.85 3.00
CA LEU A 909 32.46 -26.37 4.34
C LEU A 909 31.55 -27.54 4.73
N ARG A 910 30.24 -27.44 4.43
CA ARG A 910 29.29 -28.52 4.64
C ARG A 910 29.68 -29.78 3.86
N ILE A 911 29.98 -29.65 2.57
CA ILE A 911 30.34 -30.79 1.71
C ILE A 911 31.60 -31.50 2.23
N GLN A 912 32.60 -30.74 2.70
CA GLN A 912 33.80 -31.31 3.31
C GLN A 912 33.51 -32.00 4.66
N ALA A 913 32.61 -31.42 5.48
CA ALA A 913 32.18 -32.01 6.75
C ALA A 913 31.41 -33.32 6.54
N GLU A 914 30.65 -33.44 5.44
CA GLU A 914 29.99 -34.67 4.98
C GLU A 914 30.99 -35.73 4.44
N GLY A 915 32.29 -35.41 4.35
CA GLY A 915 33.35 -36.36 3.98
C GLY A 915 33.76 -36.35 2.50
N HIS A 916 33.18 -35.47 1.67
CA HIS A 916 33.47 -35.39 0.24
C HIS A 916 34.72 -34.54 -0.06
N ARG A 917 35.87 -34.99 0.47
CA ARG A 917 37.15 -34.25 0.45
C ARG A 917 37.98 -34.43 -0.83
N ALA A 918 37.72 -35.46 -1.63
CA ALA A 918 38.38 -35.62 -2.92
C ALA A 918 37.75 -34.71 -3.98
N ILE A 919 38.55 -34.16 -4.91
CA ILE A 919 38.09 -33.18 -5.94
C ILE A 919 36.81 -33.68 -6.65
N ASN A 920 36.87 -34.83 -7.30
CA ASN A 920 35.71 -35.36 -8.04
C ASN A 920 34.51 -35.64 -7.13
N ALA A 921 34.74 -36.11 -5.90
CA ALA A 921 33.66 -36.40 -4.96
C ALA A 921 32.97 -35.11 -4.48
N GLY A 922 33.73 -34.06 -4.18
CA GLY A 922 33.22 -32.75 -3.77
C GLY A 922 32.46 -32.06 -4.89
N LEU A 923 32.99 -32.07 -6.12
CA LEU A 923 32.33 -31.50 -7.29
C LEU A 923 31.01 -32.20 -7.64
N GLN A 924 31.01 -33.54 -7.63
CA GLN A 924 29.78 -34.29 -7.84
C GLN A 924 28.75 -34.04 -6.73
N ARG A 925 29.19 -33.95 -5.47
CA ARG A 925 28.30 -33.62 -4.36
C ARG A 925 27.68 -32.23 -4.52
N ALA A 926 28.47 -31.24 -4.92
CA ALA A 926 27.98 -29.89 -5.20
C ALA A 926 26.94 -29.88 -6.32
N ALA A 927 27.17 -30.62 -7.42
CA ALA A 927 26.21 -30.73 -8.51
C ALA A 927 24.91 -31.43 -8.10
N TRP A 928 24.97 -32.50 -7.30
CA TRP A 928 23.77 -33.13 -6.77
C TRP A 928 22.94 -32.21 -5.87
N LEU A 929 23.59 -31.34 -5.09
CA LEU A 929 22.91 -30.36 -4.25
C LEU A 929 22.32 -29.20 -5.06
N CYS A 930 23.06 -28.67 -6.04
CA CYS A 930 22.63 -27.52 -6.84
C CYS A 930 21.67 -27.90 -7.97
N TYR A 931 22.00 -28.92 -8.75
CA TYR A 931 21.29 -29.28 -9.99
C TYR A 931 20.38 -30.48 -9.84
N GLY A 932 20.54 -31.29 -8.78
CA GLY A 932 19.80 -32.54 -8.63
C GLY A 932 20.22 -33.64 -9.61
N ARG A 933 21.38 -33.48 -10.27
CA ARG A 933 21.99 -34.46 -11.18
C ARG A 933 23.51 -34.49 -11.03
N ALA A 934 24.13 -35.53 -11.56
CA ALA A 934 25.59 -35.60 -11.68
C ALA A 934 26.12 -34.63 -12.75
N LEU A 935 27.37 -34.21 -12.60
CA LEU A 935 28.11 -33.53 -13.67
C LEU A 935 28.39 -34.51 -14.81
N THR A 936 28.26 -34.02 -16.04
CA THR A 936 28.76 -34.74 -17.23
C THR A 936 30.29 -34.85 -17.19
N ALA A 937 30.85 -35.71 -18.05
CA ALA A 937 32.31 -35.86 -18.13
C ALA A 937 33.01 -34.54 -18.48
N ASP A 938 32.44 -33.77 -19.40
CA ASP A 938 32.99 -32.49 -19.84
C ASP A 938 32.86 -31.42 -18.75
N GLU A 939 31.70 -31.33 -18.08
CA GLU A 939 31.48 -30.43 -16.95
C GLU A 939 32.46 -30.73 -15.80
N LEU A 940 32.64 -32.03 -15.47
CA LEU A 940 33.57 -32.45 -14.43
C LEU A 940 35.01 -32.12 -14.81
N GLN A 941 35.41 -32.32 -16.06
CA GLN A 941 36.76 -31.97 -16.52
C GLN A 941 37.04 -30.48 -16.38
N VAL A 942 36.10 -29.63 -16.83
CA VAL A 942 36.23 -28.17 -16.75
C VAL A 942 36.31 -27.73 -15.28
N LEU A 943 35.39 -28.17 -14.43
CA LEU A 943 35.35 -27.75 -13.03
C LEU A 943 36.56 -28.27 -12.22
N SER A 944 37.00 -29.51 -12.46
CA SER A 944 38.20 -30.06 -11.82
C SER A 944 39.47 -29.26 -12.17
N SER A 945 39.53 -28.64 -13.35
CA SER A 945 40.66 -27.80 -13.75
C SER A 945 40.77 -26.49 -12.95
N LEU A 946 39.69 -26.06 -12.29
CA LEU A 946 39.63 -24.87 -11.44
C LEU A 946 40.00 -25.17 -9.98
N CYS A 947 40.16 -26.45 -9.62
CA CYS A 947 40.42 -26.88 -8.26
C CYS A 947 41.86 -27.34 -8.05
N THR A 948 42.42 -27.00 -6.89
CA THR A 948 43.72 -27.48 -6.44
C THR A 948 43.57 -28.31 -5.16
N ALA A 949 44.42 -29.33 -5.02
CA ALA A 949 44.50 -30.11 -3.80
C ALA A 949 45.39 -29.39 -2.77
N ASP A 950 45.02 -29.48 -1.48
CA ASP A 950 45.83 -28.99 -0.36
C ASP A 950 47.02 -29.91 -0.08
N GLU A 951 47.81 -29.59 0.95
CA GLU A 951 48.99 -30.37 1.35
C GLU A 951 48.67 -31.83 1.74
N ARG A 952 47.41 -32.15 2.03
CA ARG A 952 46.91 -33.48 2.35
C ARG A 952 46.29 -34.18 1.13
N GLY A 953 46.29 -33.54 -0.04
CA GLY A 953 45.67 -34.07 -1.26
C GLY A 953 44.15 -33.86 -1.30
N GLU A 954 43.58 -33.04 -0.41
CA GLU A 954 42.15 -32.77 -0.30
C GLU A 954 41.76 -31.52 -1.10
N LEU A 955 40.53 -31.48 -1.63
CA LEU A 955 39.95 -30.32 -2.30
C LEU A 955 39.90 -29.12 -1.35
N ARG A 956 40.50 -28.00 -1.73
CA ARG A 956 40.46 -26.75 -0.94
C ARG A 956 39.03 -26.20 -0.87
N ALA A 957 38.65 -25.72 0.32
CA ALA A 957 37.32 -25.16 0.56
C ALA A 957 37.05 -23.92 -0.29
N ASP A 958 38.04 -23.04 -0.45
CA ASP A 958 37.92 -21.81 -1.25
C ASP A 958 37.66 -22.11 -2.74
N ASP A 959 38.37 -23.09 -3.30
CA ASP A 959 38.21 -23.51 -4.70
C ASP A 959 36.81 -24.12 -4.92
N LEU A 960 36.34 -24.94 -3.97
CA LEU A 960 34.99 -25.50 -4.02
C LEU A 960 33.92 -24.41 -3.85
N ALA A 961 34.12 -23.43 -2.98
CA ALA A 961 33.21 -22.30 -2.80
C ALA A 961 33.09 -21.48 -4.10
N LEU A 962 34.21 -21.21 -4.78
CA LEU A 962 34.20 -20.55 -6.09
C LEU A 962 33.42 -21.36 -7.13
N VAL A 963 33.59 -22.69 -7.16
CA VAL A 963 32.79 -23.55 -8.04
C VAL A 963 31.31 -23.44 -7.72
N ILE A 964 30.90 -23.60 -6.45
CA ILE A 964 29.49 -23.53 -6.03
C ILE A 964 28.88 -22.18 -6.39
N GLN A 965 29.61 -21.09 -6.21
CA GLN A 965 29.16 -19.77 -6.62
C GLN A 965 28.87 -19.69 -8.12
N ASN A 966 29.72 -20.31 -8.96
CA ASN A 966 29.46 -20.40 -10.40
C ASN A 966 28.26 -21.32 -10.70
N LEU A 967 28.06 -22.39 -9.93
CA LEU A 967 26.88 -23.24 -10.07
C LEU A 967 25.59 -22.45 -9.77
N PHE A 968 25.58 -21.60 -8.73
CA PHE A 968 24.44 -20.73 -8.43
C PHE A 968 24.11 -19.76 -9.58
N ALA A 969 25.13 -19.23 -10.27
CA ALA A 969 24.95 -18.32 -11.40
C ALA A 969 24.52 -19.03 -12.72
N SER A 970 24.58 -20.36 -12.78
CA SER A 970 24.25 -21.14 -13.97
C SER A 970 22.77 -21.10 -14.35
N ILE A 971 22.45 -21.61 -15.55
CA ILE A 971 21.07 -21.79 -16.00
C ILE A 971 20.44 -22.99 -15.29
N ASP A 972 21.14 -24.12 -15.13
CA ASP A 972 20.63 -25.34 -14.47
C ASP A 972 20.20 -25.12 -13.00
N PHE A 973 20.81 -24.15 -12.31
CA PHE A 973 20.36 -23.77 -10.97
C PHE A 973 19.10 -22.90 -11.00
N ARG A 974 19.09 -21.92 -11.91
CA ARG A 974 18.06 -20.85 -11.97
C ARG A 974 16.80 -21.23 -12.73
N PHE A 975 16.83 -22.27 -13.56
CA PHE A 975 15.71 -22.67 -14.40
C PHE A 975 15.32 -24.12 -14.15
N LEU A 976 14.02 -24.38 -14.24
CA LEU A 976 13.40 -25.70 -14.27
C LEU A 976 13.08 -26.04 -15.71
N GLU A 977 13.45 -27.24 -16.13
CA GLU A 977 12.91 -27.84 -17.36
C GLU A 977 11.40 -28.01 -17.26
#